data_AF-A0A8J7CWH9-F1
#
_entry.id   AF-A0A8J7CWH9-F1
#
_cell.length_a   1.000
_cell.length_b   1.000
_cell.length_c   1.000
_cell.angle_alpha   90.00
_cell.angle_beta   90.00
_cell.angle_gamma   90.00
#
_symmetry.space_group_name_H-M   'P 1'
#
loop_
_entity.id
_entity.type
_entity.pdbx_description
1 polymer ?
#
loop_
_entity_poly.entity_id
_entity_poly.type
_entity_poly.pdbx_seq_one_letter_code
_entity_poly.pdbx_strand_id
1 'polypeptide(L)'
;MLFIFFLNNKFSKTKINFPFPSQGKKPAFQLFLSPAKTLAISNIALLLCLIPIAAKAQQTITPADGTGTVVDPQGNNINISGGSLSSNQANLFHSFSKFGLDANQTANFLSQPSIQNILGRVTGGEASLINGLIRVSGGNSNLYLINPAGIIFGQNASLNVPGSFTATTANRLGFGNDNWLNAVGSNDYSQLIGAPNSFAFDGSVASAIFNQGNLAVPSGSNLSLFAGTVVSTGNLSAPGGNVTIATVPGSSILRLSMPGNPLSLEIQPPNSTSNNLVSNSLPALLTGGGAGNVSGVMVNNGEVQLVGSGLAVNNGDVVSIGNIVAYGAATINATGNITTGNITTADRINGTAGGVTLTAGGNITTNNINTSAFSRFGTATAGAVNLTAGGSIKTNNIDTSAALTLGIATSGGVTLTSGSNITVGSINTTAMSFDARNIRLVAISNLPDQNIPLFAQGGDVNISANGTVRIVGEIFDRGQPTGNSIFTSAFNQPGAVKIQHDGGINNVPFIVGDASLNGTAAAINVSQFRPVGFDPISRILFLDSTNSQISPTSAVNTFPVKPLGGTADGTPSRISIISLNTPPTLSGNSNLLNIQPNQSFTFRFDSLNINLNDLNNDNHNIVFDGILSGSLNFQNGTLVTPGTILNANTILVYTPPQGSFGQIPAFTVRVSDGVSESVSQQININVTPSSVPPIITNNPPDIEPINLPTLEINNFFNPETNNLLTVDLNNFVNLEEDKIATKVTRSEKNKFLLETEVDGAIDKAISKIDTRFTNQFVEYLGIDRPVMKTIQEVRDTLVDIETATGGKPALIYISFIPKTVKGNVLLEQNLTPQDDDILELLMLTGKGVPIRKVVNVTRSQLLAVNKTFTNYVTNPGSGRNHITPSKLLYNWLIAPLNSHLQERQINNLVFITDVGLRSMPIAAIYDGQQYLIENYTVSLMPSFSLTDTKYVDIKKAEVLGMGASQFMNLDPLPSVPSELTTITQKLWFGRAFLNEDFTLKNLTAQRQQKAFGIVHLATHGEFKSGVAGNSYIQLWDSQLQMNQMRQLGWNNPPVELVVLSACRTALGDKEAEFGFAGFAVQSGAKSALASLWSVSDEGTFGLMTQFYEKLKQAPVKVEALRRAQVAMLKGEVRLESGKLRTARGDVPLPEVLVELGDKKLTHPFFWSAFTMIGNPW
;
A
#
# COMPACT_ATOMS: atom_id res chain seq x y z
N MET A 1 -6.45 -33.65 -38.06
CA MET A 1 -5.60 -34.82 -37.74
C MET A 1 -4.43 -34.35 -36.87
N LEU A 2 -4.71 -34.01 -35.60
CA LEU A 2 -3.71 -33.37 -34.72
C LEU A 2 -4.10 -33.56 -33.23
N PHE A 3 -4.09 -34.80 -32.75
CA PHE A 3 -4.48 -35.14 -31.37
C PHE A 3 -3.55 -36.16 -30.69
N ILE A 4 -2.40 -36.47 -31.30
CA ILE A 4 -1.35 -37.34 -30.77
C ILE A 4 -0.03 -36.58 -30.87
N PHE A 5 0.21 -35.63 -29.95
CA PHE A 5 1.52 -34.98 -29.77
C PHE A 5 1.73 -34.34 -28.38
N PHE A 6 0.73 -34.32 -27.50
CA PHE A 6 0.83 -33.75 -26.15
C PHE A 6 1.26 -34.75 -25.05
N LEU A 7 1.82 -35.90 -25.43
CA LEU A 7 2.29 -36.92 -24.48
C LEU A 7 3.71 -37.40 -24.83
N ASN A 8 4.61 -37.20 -23.87
CA ASN A 8 5.94 -37.81 -23.68
C ASN A 8 7.14 -37.45 -24.59
N ASN A 9 8.14 -36.85 -23.91
CA ASN A 9 9.56 -37.22 -23.86
C ASN A 9 10.58 -36.79 -24.96
N LYS A 10 11.48 -35.90 -24.49
CA LYS A 10 12.97 -36.04 -24.43
C LYS A 10 13.86 -35.84 -25.67
N PHE A 11 14.95 -35.09 -25.40
CA PHE A 11 16.33 -35.21 -25.90
C PHE A 11 16.60 -35.62 -27.37
N SER A 12 17.09 -34.64 -28.14
CA SER A 12 18.09 -34.86 -29.19
C SER A 12 19.10 -33.69 -29.11
N LYS A 13 20.36 -33.91 -28.70
CA LYS A 13 21.48 -34.39 -29.54
C LYS A 13 21.77 -33.52 -30.77
N THR A 14 22.13 -32.27 -30.55
CA THR A 14 22.81 -31.43 -31.55
C THR A 14 24.17 -32.05 -31.91
N LYS A 15 24.27 -32.72 -33.07
CA LYS A 15 25.55 -33.09 -33.67
C LYS A 15 26.17 -31.85 -34.32
N ILE A 16 27.15 -31.25 -33.67
CA ILE A 16 28.15 -30.41 -34.36
C ILE A 16 29.22 -31.36 -34.91
N ASN A 17 29.72 -31.10 -36.12
CA ASN A 17 30.62 -32.02 -36.83
C ASN A 17 31.65 -31.25 -37.68
N PHE A 18 32.76 -31.93 -37.97
CA PHE A 18 33.95 -31.48 -38.73
C PHE A 18 34.94 -30.54 -38.02
N PRO A 19 36.26 -30.61 -38.32
CA PRO A 19 37.01 -31.69 -39.00
C PRO A 19 38.14 -32.30 -38.14
N PHE A 20 38.52 -33.55 -38.44
CA PHE A 20 39.76 -34.16 -37.97
C PHE A 20 40.85 -34.07 -39.05
N PRO A 21 42.09 -33.73 -38.67
CA PRO A 21 43.29 -34.37 -39.22
C PRO A 21 43.73 -35.53 -38.30
N SER A 22 44.23 -36.61 -38.90
CA SER A 22 44.83 -37.73 -38.17
C SER A 22 46.36 -37.71 -38.30
N GLN A 23 47.05 -38.17 -37.26
CA GLN A 23 48.39 -38.78 -37.18
C GLN A 23 48.59 -39.12 -35.68
N GLY A 24 49.46 -40.06 -35.31
CA GLY A 24 49.53 -40.48 -33.89
C GLY A 24 50.86 -41.08 -33.46
N LYS A 25 50.94 -41.50 -32.18
CA LYS A 25 51.91 -42.47 -31.65
C LYS A 25 51.53 -42.98 -30.25
N LYS A 26 51.75 -44.28 -30.04
CA LYS A 26 51.93 -44.97 -28.74
C LYS A 26 53.47 -45.02 -28.46
N PRO A 27 54.01 -45.46 -27.29
CA PRO A 27 53.42 -46.43 -26.35
C PRO A 27 53.75 -46.30 -24.83
N ALA A 28 53.25 -47.29 -24.08
CA ALA A 28 53.86 -47.97 -22.92
C ALA A 28 54.17 -47.20 -21.60
N PHE A 29 53.59 -47.72 -20.51
CA PHE A 29 54.35 -48.09 -19.31
C PHE A 29 53.69 -49.27 -18.59
N GLN A 30 54.45 -50.29 -18.20
CA GLN A 30 54.00 -51.43 -17.39
C GLN A 30 55.24 -52.13 -16.79
N LEU A 31 55.22 -52.51 -15.50
CA LEU A 31 56.27 -53.32 -14.88
C LEU A 31 55.80 -54.07 -13.62
N PHE A 32 56.52 -55.13 -13.26
CA PHE A 32 56.17 -56.22 -12.34
C PHE A 32 57.41 -56.58 -11.47
N LEU A 33 57.36 -57.25 -10.32
CA LEU A 33 56.27 -57.85 -9.51
C LEU A 33 56.79 -58.04 -8.07
N SER A 34 55.91 -58.25 -7.08
CA SER A 34 56.27 -59.04 -5.88
C SER A 34 55.05 -59.81 -5.31
N PRO A 35 55.22 -60.98 -4.67
CA PRO A 35 54.14 -61.93 -4.42
C PRO A 35 53.58 -61.91 -2.98
N ALA A 36 52.35 -62.43 -2.81
CA ALA A 36 51.73 -62.63 -1.51
C ALA A 36 52.16 -63.96 -0.83
N LYS A 37 52.31 -63.95 0.50
CA LYS A 37 51.89 -65.03 1.44
C LYS A 37 52.28 -64.75 2.91
N THR A 38 51.31 -64.34 3.73
CA THR A 38 51.12 -64.92 5.08
C THR A 38 49.67 -64.71 5.54
N LEU A 39 49.03 -65.73 6.11
CA LEU A 39 47.85 -65.54 6.95
C LEU A 39 48.32 -65.37 8.40
N ALA A 40 47.68 -64.50 9.18
CA ALA A 40 47.09 -64.81 10.49
C ALA A 40 46.74 -63.54 11.29
N ILE A 41 45.50 -63.49 11.79
CA ILE A 41 45.11 -62.97 13.13
C ILE A 41 45.70 -61.60 13.55
N SER A 42 45.02 -60.50 13.19
CA SER A 42 45.03 -59.25 13.99
C SER A 42 43.90 -58.27 13.59
N ASN A 43 43.70 -58.03 12.29
CA ASN A 43 42.93 -56.88 11.79
C ASN A 43 41.42 -57.09 11.56
N ILE A 44 40.76 -57.96 12.32
CA ILE A 44 39.28 -58.08 12.31
C ILE A 44 38.62 -57.10 13.30
N ALA A 45 39.36 -56.57 14.28
CA ALA A 45 38.83 -55.69 15.32
C ALA A 45 38.63 -54.22 14.91
N LEU A 46 39.25 -53.73 13.83
CA LEU A 46 39.32 -52.29 13.51
C LEU A 46 38.61 -51.85 12.23
N LEU A 47 37.94 -52.76 11.51
CA LEU A 47 37.19 -52.45 10.29
C LEU A 47 35.65 -52.48 10.48
N LEU A 48 35.19 -52.35 11.73
CA LEU A 48 33.79 -52.53 12.13
C LEU A 48 33.10 -51.27 12.70
N CYS A 49 33.80 -50.13 12.74
CA CYS A 49 33.33 -48.88 13.39
C CYS A 49 33.19 -47.66 12.46
N LEU A 50 32.99 -47.87 11.16
CA LEU A 50 32.58 -46.81 10.21
C LEU A 50 31.27 -47.17 9.49
N ILE A 51 30.30 -47.65 10.26
CA ILE A 51 28.89 -47.59 9.85
C ILE A 51 28.45 -46.13 10.04
N PRO A 52 27.90 -45.44 9.02
CA PRO A 52 27.31 -44.12 9.23
C PRO A 52 26.14 -44.26 10.21
N ILE A 53 26.23 -43.59 11.36
CA ILE A 53 25.14 -43.55 12.34
C ILE A 53 24.00 -42.75 11.72
N ALA A 54 23.05 -43.45 11.10
CA ALA A 54 21.78 -42.86 10.71
C ALA A 54 21.12 -42.27 11.96
N ALA A 55 20.81 -40.98 11.93
CA ALA A 55 20.11 -40.32 13.01
C ALA A 55 18.76 -41.01 13.23
N LYS A 56 18.60 -41.68 14.37
CA LYS A 56 17.29 -42.17 14.81
C LYS A 56 16.41 -40.97 15.12
N ALA A 57 15.19 -40.94 14.59
CA ALA A 57 14.30 -39.84 14.86
C ALA A 57 13.99 -39.70 16.36
N GLN A 58 13.69 -38.46 16.75
CA GLN A 58 13.12 -38.13 18.05
C GLN A 58 11.76 -38.85 18.17
N GLN A 59 11.58 -39.66 19.21
CA GLN A 59 10.29 -40.32 19.46
C GLN A 59 9.19 -39.28 19.66
N THR A 60 8.00 -39.54 19.10
CA THR A 60 6.81 -38.75 19.42
C THR A 60 6.26 -39.18 20.78
N ILE A 61 6.25 -38.26 21.74
CA ILE A 61 5.92 -38.50 23.16
C ILE A 61 4.93 -37.42 23.62
N THR A 62 3.92 -37.80 24.42
CA THR A 62 2.96 -36.86 25.01
C THR A 62 3.40 -36.36 26.39
N PRO A 63 3.06 -35.12 26.79
CA PRO A 63 3.28 -34.60 28.13
C PRO A 63 2.09 -34.91 29.04
N ALA A 64 2.32 -34.98 30.35
CA ALA A 64 1.27 -35.09 31.35
C ALA A 64 0.65 -33.70 31.66
N ASP A 65 0.14 -33.01 30.64
CA ASP A 65 -0.27 -31.59 30.71
C ASP A 65 -1.79 -31.35 30.72
N GLY A 66 -2.59 -32.42 30.81
CA GLY A 66 -4.05 -32.35 30.79
C GLY A 66 -4.70 -32.33 29.40
N THR A 67 -3.94 -32.19 28.29
CA THR A 67 -4.53 -32.13 26.94
C THR A 67 -5.22 -33.44 26.53
N GLY A 68 -4.95 -34.56 27.20
CA GLY A 68 -5.58 -35.86 26.91
C GLY A 68 -5.16 -36.48 25.57
N THR A 69 -4.01 -36.08 25.01
CA THR A 69 -3.50 -36.62 23.74
C THR A 69 -3.03 -38.06 23.93
N VAL A 70 -3.48 -38.95 23.03
CA VAL A 70 -3.10 -40.36 22.97
C VAL A 70 -2.26 -40.58 21.72
N VAL A 71 -1.13 -41.27 21.88
CA VAL A 71 -0.23 -41.66 20.79
C VAL A 71 -0.11 -43.18 20.80
N ASP A 72 -0.51 -43.81 19.71
CA ASP A 72 -0.59 -45.27 19.54
C ASP A 72 0.29 -45.73 18.34
N PRO A 73 1.53 -46.18 18.59
CA PRO A 73 2.47 -46.63 17.55
C PRO A 73 2.13 -48.03 17.02
N GLN A 74 1.33 -48.10 15.96
CA GLN A 74 1.02 -49.33 15.23
C GLN A 74 2.12 -49.61 14.18
N GLY A 75 3.27 -50.08 14.67
CA GLY A 75 4.47 -50.27 13.85
C GLY A 75 5.00 -48.93 13.33
N ASN A 76 5.01 -48.74 12.01
CA ASN A 76 5.39 -47.46 11.40
C ASN A 76 4.27 -46.41 11.41
N ASN A 77 3.02 -46.78 11.69
CA ASN A 77 1.88 -45.87 11.67
C ASN A 77 1.52 -45.42 13.10
N ILE A 78 1.86 -44.19 13.44
CA ILE A 78 1.64 -43.59 14.75
C ILE A 78 0.27 -42.89 14.71
N ASN A 79 -0.76 -43.54 15.26
CA ASN A 79 -2.08 -42.93 15.37
C ASN A 79 -2.08 -41.92 16.53
N ILE A 80 -2.64 -40.74 16.26
CA ILE A 80 -2.76 -39.64 17.24
C ILE A 80 -4.25 -39.40 17.44
N SER A 81 -4.71 -39.50 18.69
CA SER A 81 -6.14 -39.43 19.05
C SER A 81 -6.31 -38.84 20.46
N GLY A 82 -7.51 -38.93 21.03
CA GLY A 82 -7.87 -38.17 22.22
C GLY A 82 -7.76 -36.68 21.92
N GLY A 83 -7.11 -35.92 22.81
CA GLY A 83 -6.99 -34.47 22.71
C GLY A 83 -8.11 -33.73 23.44
N SER A 84 -8.02 -32.40 23.43
CA SER A 84 -9.02 -31.50 24.03
C SER A 84 -9.79 -30.78 22.93
N LEU A 85 -11.07 -30.47 23.15
CA LEU A 85 -11.92 -29.77 22.19
C LEU A 85 -12.22 -28.33 22.63
N SER A 86 -12.45 -27.44 21.66
CA SER A 86 -13.14 -26.17 21.91
C SER A 86 -14.59 -26.39 22.35
N SER A 87 -15.19 -25.39 23.00
CA SER A 87 -16.60 -25.46 23.43
C SER A 87 -17.58 -25.74 22.28
N ASN A 88 -17.32 -25.19 21.09
CA ASN A 88 -18.09 -25.46 19.86
C ASN A 88 -17.64 -26.73 19.11
N GLN A 89 -16.68 -27.49 19.65
CA GLN A 89 -16.12 -28.74 19.10
C GLN A 89 -15.49 -28.63 17.69
N ALA A 90 -15.26 -27.42 17.16
CA ALA A 90 -14.65 -27.21 15.84
C ALA A 90 -13.12 -27.33 15.85
N ASN A 91 -12.47 -27.14 17.00
CA ASN A 91 -11.02 -27.20 17.15
C ASN A 91 -10.61 -28.37 18.05
N LEU A 92 -9.63 -29.15 17.58
CA LEU A 92 -9.03 -30.28 18.30
C LEU A 92 -7.57 -29.97 18.64
N PHE A 93 -7.24 -30.00 19.94
CA PHE A 93 -5.93 -29.65 20.46
C PHE A 93 -5.16 -30.92 20.87
N HIS A 94 -3.92 -31.02 20.40
CA HIS A 94 -2.97 -32.06 20.77
C HIS A 94 -1.68 -31.45 21.34
N SER A 95 -1.05 -32.18 22.25
CA SER A 95 0.18 -31.73 22.91
C SER A 95 1.22 -32.84 22.94
N PHE A 96 2.46 -32.47 22.63
CA PHE A 96 3.61 -33.36 22.57
C PHE A 96 4.73 -32.79 23.43
N SER A 97 5.46 -33.62 24.17
CA SER A 97 6.76 -33.23 24.75
C SER A 97 7.84 -33.29 23.67
N LYS A 98 7.75 -34.28 22.78
CA LYS A 98 8.62 -34.47 21.61
C LYS A 98 7.79 -34.91 20.40
N PHE A 99 8.14 -34.45 19.20
CA PHE A 99 7.41 -34.79 17.98
C PHE A 99 8.38 -34.92 16.80
N GLY A 100 8.53 -36.14 16.30
CA GLY A 100 9.45 -36.50 15.22
C GLY A 100 9.06 -37.81 14.54
N LEU A 101 9.61 -38.02 13.34
CA LEU A 101 9.32 -39.16 12.45
C LEU A 101 10.57 -39.63 11.70
N ASP A 102 10.79 -40.94 11.66
CA ASP A 102 11.75 -41.60 10.75
C ASP A 102 11.23 -41.66 9.29
N ALA A 103 12.14 -41.95 8.36
CA ALA A 103 11.91 -42.06 6.90
C ALA A 103 10.63 -42.81 6.46
N ASN A 104 10.26 -43.85 7.21
CA ASN A 104 9.14 -44.75 6.87
C ASN A 104 7.92 -44.60 7.81
N GLN A 105 7.96 -43.66 8.75
CA GLN A 105 6.88 -43.47 9.74
C GLN A 105 5.80 -42.51 9.22
N THR A 106 4.58 -42.68 9.75
CA THR A 106 3.46 -41.77 9.52
C THR A 106 2.89 -41.28 10.84
N ALA A 107 2.85 -39.96 11.07
CA ALA A 107 1.98 -39.37 12.09
C ALA A 107 0.56 -39.28 11.50
N ASN A 108 -0.41 -39.96 12.11
CA ASN A 108 -1.77 -40.05 11.63
C ASN A 108 -2.75 -39.44 12.64
N PHE A 109 -3.06 -38.16 12.46
CA PHE A 109 -4.05 -37.44 13.26
C PHE A 109 -5.46 -37.93 12.92
N LEU A 110 -6.12 -38.57 13.89
CA LEU A 110 -7.49 -39.04 13.76
C LEU A 110 -8.47 -37.90 14.07
N SER A 111 -9.32 -37.61 13.10
CA SER A 111 -10.27 -36.50 13.09
C SER A 111 -11.69 -36.98 12.82
N GLN A 112 -12.65 -36.06 12.89
CA GLN A 112 -14.07 -36.28 12.60
C GLN A 112 -14.61 -35.17 11.69
N PRO A 113 -15.74 -35.35 10.99
CA PRO A 113 -16.27 -34.34 10.05
C PRO A 113 -16.65 -32.99 10.68
N SER A 114 -16.84 -32.94 12.01
CA SER A 114 -17.07 -31.72 12.78
C SER A 114 -15.81 -30.88 13.03
N ILE A 115 -14.63 -31.49 12.98
CA ILE A 115 -13.37 -30.83 13.33
C ILE A 115 -12.85 -30.03 12.13
N GLN A 116 -12.86 -28.70 12.27
CA GLN A 116 -12.34 -27.78 11.26
C GLN A 116 -10.82 -27.63 11.36
N ASN A 117 -10.26 -27.58 12.57
CA ASN A 117 -8.82 -27.37 12.79
C ASN A 117 -8.27 -28.36 13.82
N ILE A 118 -7.11 -28.93 13.52
CA ILE A 118 -6.28 -29.72 14.45
C ILE A 118 -5.04 -28.88 14.79
N LEU A 119 -4.71 -28.75 16.07
CA LEU A 119 -3.60 -27.93 16.54
C LEU A 119 -2.66 -28.75 17.45
N GLY A 120 -1.51 -29.13 16.91
CA GLY A 120 -0.46 -29.84 17.63
C GLY A 120 0.61 -28.86 18.16
N ARG A 121 0.76 -28.78 19.49
CA ARG A 121 1.86 -28.03 20.13
C ARG A 121 2.97 -28.96 20.61
N VAL A 122 4.22 -28.52 20.52
CA VAL A 122 5.39 -29.21 21.07
C VAL A 122 5.97 -28.40 22.24
N THR A 123 6.12 -29.06 23.39
CA THR A 123 6.34 -28.41 24.70
C THR A 123 7.74 -28.62 25.28
N GLY A 124 8.46 -29.68 24.90
CA GLY A 124 9.66 -30.15 25.61
C GLY A 124 10.97 -29.45 25.26
N GLY A 125 10.95 -28.27 24.62
CA GLY A 125 12.14 -27.45 24.34
C GLY A 125 13.10 -27.99 23.26
N GLU A 126 12.85 -29.17 22.69
CA GLU A 126 13.61 -29.72 21.56
C GLU A 126 12.90 -29.47 20.23
N ALA A 127 13.67 -29.18 19.18
CA ALA A 127 13.16 -29.02 17.83
C ALA A 127 12.57 -30.33 17.26
N SER A 128 11.57 -30.21 16.40
CA SER A 128 10.91 -31.36 15.77
C SER A 128 11.67 -31.86 14.55
N LEU A 129 12.08 -33.13 14.53
CA LEU A 129 12.74 -33.79 13.40
C LEU A 129 11.75 -34.71 12.66
N ILE A 130 11.18 -34.20 11.56
CA ILE A 130 10.07 -34.81 10.83
C ILE A 130 10.60 -35.29 9.47
N ASN A 131 11.03 -36.55 9.38
CA ASN A 131 11.51 -37.15 8.14
C ASN A 131 10.49 -38.16 7.56
N GLY A 132 9.20 -38.03 7.88
CA GLY A 132 8.15 -38.98 7.46
C GLY A 132 6.86 -38.30 7.02
N LEU A 133 5.80 -39.09 6.82
CA LEU A 133 4.50 -38.61 6.37
C LEU A 133 3.69 -38.01 7.54
N ILE A 134 3.16 -36.80 7.38
CA ILE A 134 2.08 -36.28 8.22
C ILE A 134 0.75 -36.52 7.50
N ARG A 135 -0.19 -37.21 8.14
CA ARG A 135 -1.52 -37.51 7.63
C ARG A 135 -2.60 -37.07 8.61
N VAL A 136 -3.74 -36.60 8.09
CA VAL A 136 -5.01 -36.49 8.82
C VAL A 136 -6.00 -37.50 8.23
N SER A 137 -6.89 -38.08 9.03
CA SER A 137 -7.88 -39.07 8.55
C SER A 137 -9.18 -38.98 9.36
N GLY A 138 -10.33 -39.16 8.70
CA GLY A 138 -11.65 -39.14 9.33
C GLY A 138 -12.41 -37.79 9.28
N GLY A 139 -11.75 -36.71 8.85
CA GLY A 139 -12.36 -35.39 8.63
C GLY A 139 -11.51 -34.52 7.71
N ASN A 140 -12.07 -33.43 7.18
CA ASN A 140 -11.41 -32.52 6.22
C ASN A 140 -10.65 -31.36 6.91
N SER A 141 -10.04 -31.64 8.05
CA SER A 141 -9.50 -30.60 8.94
C SER A 141 -8.21 -29.96 8.41
N ASN A 142 -8.04 -28.67 8.71
CA ASN A 142 -6.74 -28.01 8.66
C ASN A 142 -5.83 -28.55 9.77
N LEU A 143 -4.50 -28.46 9.61
CA LEU A 143 -3.52 -28.85 10.62
C LEU A 143 -2.51 -27.72 10.88
N TYR A 144 -2.43 -27.30 12.14
CA TYR A 144 -1.43 -26.37 12.67
C TYR A 144 -0.41 -27.12 13.52
N LEU A 145 0.87 -26.95 13.25
CA LEU A 145 1.98 -27.53 14.00
C LEU A 145 2.88 -26.42 14.57
N ILE A 146 3.04 -26.41 15.89
CA ILE A 146 3.70 -25.35 16.65
C ILE A 146 4.89 -25.94 17.41
N ASN A 147 6.12 -25.50 17.13
CA ASN A 147 7.28 -25.80 17.97
C ASN A 147 8.21 -24.58 18.11
N PRO A 148 8.19 -23.87 19.26
CA PRO A 148 9.05 -22.70 19.49
C PRO A 148 10.56 -22.98 19.47
N ALA A 149 10.98 -24.25 19.57
CA ALA A 149 12.39 -24.64 19.51
C ALA A 149 12.89 -24.91 18.08
N GLY A 150 12.02 -24.87 17.06
CA GLY A 150 12.36 -25.09 15.65
C GLY A 150 11.75 -26.35 15.04
N ILE A 151 11.71 -26.40 13.70
CA ILE A 151 11.19 -27.55 12.94
C ILE A 151 12.12 -27.89 11.77
N ILE A 152 12.53 -29.17 11.68
CA ILE A 152 13.25 -29.75 10.55
C ILE A 152 12.31 -30.74 9.84
N PHE A 153 11.96 -30.45 8.59
CA PHE A 153 11.40 -31.43 7.67
C PHE A 153 12.54 -32.08 6.87
N GLY A 154 12.71 -33.40 7.00
CA GLY A 154 13.73 -34.19 6.30
C GLY A 154 13.40 -34.45 4.82
N GLN A 155 14.31 -35.09 4.09
CA GLN A 155 14.14 -35.33 2.63
C GLN A 155 12.86 -36.13 2.29
N ASN A 156 12.42 -37.01 3.19
CA ASN A 156 11.24 -37.86 2.99
C ASN A 156 9.97 -37.26 3.61
N ALA A 157 10.04 -36.04 4.19
CA ALA A 157 8.86 -35.37 4.71
C ALA A 157 7.87 -35.07 3.58
N SER A 158 6.61 -35.39 3.87
CA SER A 158 5.48 -35.24 2.96
C SER A 158 4.19 -35.06 3.76
N LEU A 159 3.17 -34.52 3.10
CA LEU A 159 1.88 -34.22 3.70
C LEU A 159 0.76 -34.99 2.99
N ASN A 160 -0.20 -35.48 3.77
CA ASN A 160 -1.49 -35.97 3.34
C ASN A 160 -2.56 -35.41 4.30
N VAL A 161 -2.67 -34.08 4.27
CA VAL A 161 -3.64 -33.28 5.03
C VAL A 161 -4.75 -32.90 4.05
N PRO A 162 -6.05 -33.11 4.35
CA PRO A 162 -7.14 -32.84 3.44
C PRO A 162 -7.52 -31.34 3.37
N GLY A 163 -7.20 -30.58 4.43
CA GLY A 163 -7.28 -29.11 4.47
C GLY A 163 -5.91 -28.43 4.41
N SER A 164 -5.85 -27.20 4.89
CA SER A 164 -4.63 -26.37 4.93
C SER A 164 -3.61 -26.86 5.96
N PHE A 165 -2.32 -26.61 5.71
CA PHE A 165 -1.23 -26.92 6.64
C PHE A 165 -0.45 -25.66 7.02
N THR A 166 -0.27 -25.44 8.33
CA THR A 166 0.54 -24.35 8.89
C THR A 166 1.61 -24.92 9.81
N ALA A 167 2.88 -24.60 9.58
CA ALA A 167 3.98 -24.90 10.50
C ALA A 167 4.59 -23.59 11.03
N THR A 168 4.83 -23.50 12.35
CA THR A 168 5.32 -22.28 12.97
C THR A 168 6.19 -22.51 14.20
N THR A 169 7.11 -21.57 14.44
CA THR A 169 7.92 -21.46 15.67
C THR A 169 7.40 -20.37 16.63
N ALA A 170 6.17 -19.88 16.43
CA ALA A 170 5.51 -18.96 17.34
C ALA A 170 5.35 -19.57 18.75
N ASN A 171 5.49 -18.74 19.78
CA ASN A 171 5.29 -19.10 21.18
C ASN A 171 3.80 -19.24 21.54
N ARG A 172 2.93 -18.46 20.89
CA ARG A 172 1.47 -18.46 21.13
C ARG A 172 0.67 -18.22 19.85
N LEU A 173 -0.49 -18.87 19.70
CA LEU A 173 -1.47 -18.61 18.64
C LEU A 173 -2.72 -17.91 19.19
N GLY A 174 -3.11 -16.79 18.61
CA GLY A 174 -4.27 -15.99 19.01
C GLY A 174 -5.51 -16.29 18.16
N PHE A 175 -6.67 -16.36 18.84
CA PHE A 175 -7.99 -16.65 18.26
C PHE A 175 -8.92 -15.41 18.25
N GLY A 176 -8.41 -14.23 18.61
CA GLY A 176 -9.21 -13.04 18.91
C GLY A 176 -9.56 -12.93 20.39
N ASN A 177 -10.11 -11.78 20.81
CA ASN A 177 -10.53 -11.49 22.19
C ASN A 177 -9.50 -11.86 23.28
N ASP A 178 -8.22 -11.67 22.99
CA ASP A 178 -7.06 -12.06 23.82
C ASP A 178 -7.04 -13.55 24.26
N ASN A 179 -7.74 -14.43 23.55
CA ASN A 179 -7.65 -15.88 23.71
C ASN A 179 -6.41 -16.43 22.99
N TRP A 180 -5.46 -16.99 23.74
CA TRP A 180 -4.18 -17.51 23.25
C TRP A 180 -4.00 -19.01 23.56
N LEU A 181 -3.72 -19.80 22.52
CA LEU A 181 -3.11 -21.12 22.66
C LEU A 181 -1.61 -20.94 22.90
N ASN A 182 -1.18 -21.12 24.14
CA ASN A 182 0.22 -21.09 24.51
C ASN A 182 0.90 -22.41 24.12
N ALA A 183 2.07 -22.34 23.46
CA ALA A 183 2.84 -23.53 23.11
C ALA A 183 3.36 -24.27 24.37
N VAL A 184 3.62 -23.54 25.47
CA VAL A 184 3.98 -24.09 26.79
C VAL A 184 3.20 -23.36 27.87
N GLY A 185 2.82 -24.09 28.93
CA GLY A 185 1.92 -23.61 29.98
C GLY A 185 0.50 -24.16 29.84
N SER A 186 -0.39 -23.71 30.74
CA SER A 186 -1.82 -24.03 30.75
C SER A 186 -2.59 -23.28 29.65
N ASN A 187 -3.65 -23.89 29.14
CA ASN A 187 -4.59 -23.26 28.22
C ASN A 187 -6.01 -23.57 28.66
N ASP A 188 -6.93 -22.61 28.51
CA ASP A 188 -8.35 -22.92 28.50
C ASP A 188 -8.79 -23.22 27.07
N TYR A 189 -8.80 -24.51 26.73
CA TYR A 189 -9.20 -24.98 25.40
C TYR A 189 -10.65 -24.60 25.06
N SER A 190 -11.52 -24.36 26.04
CA SER A 190 -12.93 -24.08 25.78
C SER A 190 -13.17 -22.73 25.08
N GLN A 191 -12.30 -21.73 25.32
CA GLN A 191 -12.36 -20.38 24.75
C GLN A 191 -11.65 -20.24 23.39
N LEU A 192 -10.87 -21.26 22.98
CA LEU A 192 -10.10 -21.24 21.72
C LEU A 192 -11.01 -21.60 20.53
N ILE A 193 -11.93 -20.71 20.21
CA ILE A 193 -12.96 -20.85 19.17
C ILE A 193 -12.50 -20.15 17.88
N GLY A 194 -12.85 -20.69 16.70
CA GLY A 194 -12.50 -20.11 15.40
C GLY A 194 -11.13 -20.55 14.87
N ALA A 195 -10.56 -19.82 13.92
CA ALA A 195 -9.25 -20.15 13.34
C ALA A 195 -8.14 -19.22 13.90
N PRO A 196 -6.90 -19.72 14.10
CA PRO A 196 -5.76 -18.88 14.46
C PRO A 196 -5.55 -17.72 13.48
N ASN A 197 -5.54 -16.50 14.01
CA ASN A 197 -5.34 -15.27 13.22
C ASN A 197 -4.08 -14.48 13.64
N SER A 198 -3.50 -14.78 14.80
CA SER A 198 -2.33 -14.07 15.34
C SER A 198 -1.26 -15.05 15.80
N PHE A 199 0.01 -14.72 15.59
CA PHE A 199 1.17 -15.54 15.90
C PHE A 199 2.18 -14.70 16.68
N ALA A 200 2.34 -14.96 17.97
CA ALA A 200 3.25 -14.21 18.84
C ALA A 200 4.59 -14.94 18.99
N PHE A 201 5.69 -14.22 18.76
CA PHE A 201 7.05 -14.71 18.90
C PHE A 201 7.68 -13.99 20.10
N ASP A 202 7.37 -14.47 21.31
CA ASP A 202 7.72 -13.82 22.57
C ASP A 202 9.23 -13.86 22.88
N GLY A 203 9.94 -14.88 22.38
CA GLY A 203 11.39 -15.01 22.54
C GLY A 203 12.16 -13.87 21.88
N SER A 204 13.32 -13.50 22.43
CA SER A 204 14.19 -12.45 21.86
C SER A 204 14.78 -12.83 20.50
N VAL A 205 14.82 -14.12 20.18
CA VAL A 205 15.09 -14.67 18.85
C VAL A 205 13.99 -15.67 18.53
N ALA A 206 13.39 -15.60 17.35
CA ALA A 206 12.45 -16.60 16.86
C ALA A 206 13.21 -17.78 16.21
N SER A 207 12.82 -19.02 16.50
CA SER A 207 13.50 -20.20 15.93
C SER A 207 13.20 -20.40 14.44
N ALA A 208 14.07 -21.16 13.76
CA ALA A 208 13.98 -21.41 12.32
C ALA A 208 13.08 -22.61 11.95
N ILE A 209 12.57 -22.57 10.72
CA ILE A 209 12.05 -23.75 10.00
C ILE A 209 13.00 -24.10 8.86
N PHE A 210 13.36 -25.37 8.75
CA PHE A 210 14.17 -25.91 7.67
C PHE A 210 13.46 -27.09 6.99
N ASN A 211 13.31 -27.06 5.67
CA ASN A 211 12.61 -28.07 4.89
C ASN A 211 13.45 -28.64 3.75
N GLN A 212 13.64 -29.96 3.75
CA GLN A 212 14.20 -30.75 2.64
C GLN A 212 13.13 -31.57 1.89
N GLY A 213 11.92 -31.68 2.46
CA GLY A 213 10.83 -32.49 1.93
C GLY A 213 9.97 -31.75 0.89
N ASN A 214 9.13 -32.50 0.18
CA ASN A 214 8.17 -31.92 -0.77
C ASN A 214 6.83 -31.73 -0.06
N LEU A 215 6.58 -30.51 0.42
CA LEU A 215 5.37 -30.19 1.17
C LEU A 215 4.27 -29.75 0.19
N ALA A 216 3.19 -30.53 0.14
CA ALA A 216 2.09 -30.32 -0.79
C ALA A 216 0.73 -30.47 -0.08
N VAL A 217 -0.19 -29.54 -0.33
CA VAL A 217 -1.59 -29.62 0.14
C VAL A 217 -2.55 -29.85 -1.04
N PRO A 218 -3.81 -30.27 -0.80
CA PRO A 218 -4.80 -30.50 -1.86
C PRO A 218 -5.27 -29.22 -2.55
N SER A 219 -6.03 -29.40 -3.65
CA SER A 219 -6.59 -28.28 -4.40
C SER A 219 -7.48 -27.39 -3.54
N GLY A 220 -7.19 -26.09 -3.47
CA GLY A 220 -7.95 -25.11 -2.68
C GLY A 220 -7.51 -24.98 -1.21
N SER A 221 -6.49 -25.73 -0.77
CA SER A 221 -5.92 -25.63 0.57
C SER A 221 -4.67 -24.74 0.61
N ASN A 222 -4.38 -24.13 1.75
CA ASN A 222 -3.22 -23.25 1.94
C ASN A 222 -2.03 -23.98 2.58
N LEU A 223 -0.82 -23.53 2.27
CA LEU A 223 0.44 -23.98 2.88
C LEU A 223 1.14 -22.77 3.51
N SER A 224 1.40 -22.78 4.81
CA SER A 224 1.93 -21.63 5.56
C SER A 224 3.13 -21.97 6.44
N LEU A 225 4.19 -21.16 6.37
CA LEU A 225 5.44 -21.31 7.15
C LEU A 225 5.81 -19.98 7.84
N PHE A 226 5.77 -19.94 9.18
CA PHE A 226 6.00 -18.72 9.95
C PHE A 226 7.08 -18.91 11.04
N ALA A 227 8.24 -18.27 10.91
CA ALA A 227 9.43 -18.52 11.73
C ALA A 227 10.34 -17.30 11.91
N GLY A 228 11.47 -17.41 12.62
CA GLY A 228 12.53 -16.37 12.58
C GLY A 228 13.38 -16.39 11.30
N THR A 229 13.59 -17.58 10.73
CA THR A 229 14.23 -17.83 9.43
C THR A 229 13.52 -19.01 8.78
N VAL A 230 13.29 -18.97 7.46
CA VAL A 230 12.67 -20.09 6.72
C VAL A 230 13.57 -20.52 5.57
N VAL A 231 14.02 -21.78 5.58
CA VAL A 231 14.82 -22.36 4.48
C VAL A 231 14.12 -23.59 3.92
N SER A 232 13.90 -23.64 2.61
CA SER A 232 13.31 -24.78 1.90
C SER A 232 14.14 -25.19 0.68
N THR A 233 14.79 -26.35 0.75
CA THR A 233 15.47 -26.97 -0.40
C THR A 233 14.55 -27.91 -1.18
N GLY A 234 13.48 -28.41 -0.54
CA GLY A 234 12.38 -29.11 -1.22
C GLY A 234 11.32 -28.17 -1.80
N ASN A 235 10.44 -28.71 -2.65
CA ASN A 235 9.37 -27.93 -3.30
C ASN A 235 8.19 -27.66 -2.34
N LEU A 236 7.50 -26.55 -2.55
CA LEU A 236 6.31 -26.14 -1.79
C LEU A 236 5.11 -26.01 -2.76
N SER A 237 3.99 -26.67 -2.46
CA SER A 237 2.86 -26.79 -3.39
C SER A 237 1.49 -26.59 -2.72
N ALA A 238 0.70 -25.65 -3.24
CA ALA A 238 -0.70 -25.41 -2.90
C ALA A 238 -1.55 -25.20 -4.18
N PRO A 239 -1.87 -26.25 -4.96
CA PRO A 239 -2.75 -26.12 -6.11
C PRO A 239 -4.07 -25.45 -5.70
N GLY A 240 -4.56 -24.49 -6.47
CA GLY A 240 -5.82 -23.77 -6.18
C GLY A 240 -5.86 -22.96 -4.88
N GLY A 241 -4.78 -22.91 -4.09
CA GLY A 241 -4.69 -22.19 -2.82
C GLY A 241 -3.37 -21.44 -2.69
N ASN A 242 -3.09 -20.92 -1.50
CA ASN A 242 -1.99 -19.99 -1.26
C ASN A 242 -0.76 -20.68 -0.66
N VAL A 243 0.44 -20.24 -1.06
CA VAL A 243 1.69 -20.48 -0.30
C VAL A 243 2.08 -19.19 0.39
N THR A 244 2.10 -19.20 1.72
CA THR A 244 2.46 -18.03 2.54
C THR A 244 3.71 -18.32 3.37
N ILE A 245 4.73 -17.49 3.26
CA ILE A 245 5.95 -17.58 4.07
C ILE A 245 6.19 -16.22 4.74
N ALA A 246 6.46 -16.20 6.04
CA ALA A 246 6.86 -14.99 6.73
C ALA A 246 8.01 -15.26 7.70
N THR A 247 9.06 -14.43 7.67
CA THR A 247 9.93 -14.28 8.83
C THR A 247 9.41 -13.20 9.77
N VAL A 248 9.47 -13.50 11.07
CA VAL A 248 8.97 -12.65 12.14
C VAL A 248 10.10 -12.51 13.17
N PRO A 249 10.50 -11.27 13.53
CA PRO A 249 11.51 -11.07 14.57
C PRO A 249 11.06 -11.62 15.93
N GLY A 250 12.03 -11.74 16.84
CA GLY A 250 11.70 -11.90 18.25
C GLY A 250 10.90 -10.72 18.81
N SER A 251 10.23 -10.95 19.94
CA SER A 251 9.38 -9.98 20.65
C SER A 251 8.35 -9.26 19.76
N SER A 252 7.79 -9.95 18.77
CA SER A 252 6.90 -9.39 17.74
C SER A 252 5.64 -10.25 17.51
N ILE A 253 4.58 -9.65 16.97
CA ILE A 253 3.32 -10.33 16.64
C ILE A 253 3.01 -10.22 15.14
N LEU A 254 2.83 -11.36 14.48
CA LEU A 254 2.29 -11.43 13.13
C LEU A 254 0.77 -11.58 13.20
N ARG A 255 0.01 -10.64 12.60
CA ARG A 255 -1.44 -10.77 12.43
C ARG A 255 -1.81 -11.04 10.97
N LEU A 256 -2.69 -12.00 10.75
CA LEU A 256 -3.34 -12.26 9.47
C LEU A 256 -4.68 -11.52 9.45
N SER A 257 -4.84 -10.52 8.57
CA SER A 257 -6.13 -9.83 8.42
C SER A 257 -7.15 -10.64 7.62
N MET A 258 -6.66 -11.63 6.85
CA MET A 258 -7.43 -12.62 6.10
C MET A 258 -6.62 -13.93 6.04
N PRO A 259 -7.25 -15.12 5.95
CA PRO A 259 -6.53 -16.39 5.82
C PRO A 259 -5.53 -16.38 4.66
N GLY A 260 -4.24 -16.56 4.97
CA GLY A 260 -3.13 -16.59 4.00
C GLY A 260 -2.49 -15.23 3.66
N ASN A 261 -3.04 -14.09 4.10
CA ASN A 261 -2.47 -12.75 3.81
C ASN A 261 -1.96 -12.05 5.09
N PRO A 262 -0.63 -11.93 5.27
CA PRO A 262 -0.02 -11.17 6.35
C PRO A 262 -0.04 -9.67 6.02
N LEU A 263 -1.00 -8.93 6.57
CA LEU A 263 -1.23 -7.51 6.23
C LEU A 263 -0.65 -6.52 7.25
N SER A 264 -0.22 -7.00 8.42
CA SER A 264 0.53 -6.21 9.40
C SER A 264 1.47 -7.08 10.24
N LEU A 265 2.77 -6.76 10.20
CA LEU A 265 3.68 -7.09 11.29
C LEU A 265 3.47 -6.04 12.38
N GLU A 266 2.91 -6.43 13.53
CA GLU A 266 2.75 -5.53 14.66
C GLU A 266 3.90 -5.73 15.65
N ILE A 267 4.82 -4.77 15.66
CA ILE A 267 5.92 -4.73 16.62
C ILE A 267 5.43 -4.03 17.89
N GLN A 268 4.54 -4.71 18.63
CA GLN A 268 4.35 -4.44 20.06
C GLN A 268 5.14 -5.48 20.84
N PRO A 269 6.11 -5.08 21.70
CA PRO A 269 6.76 -6.03 22.60
C PRO A 269 5.70 -6.55 23.59
N PRO A 270 5.43 -7.87 23.64
CA PRO A 270 4.43 -8.41 24.53
C PRO A 270 4.84 -8.25 26.00
N ASN A 271 3.87 -7.95 26.87
CA ASN A 271 4.08 -8.00 28.33
C ASN A 271 4.61 -9.40 28.71
N SER A 272 5.87 -9.48 29.10
CA SER A 272 6.64 -10.72 29.10
C SER A 272 6.33 -11.63 30.28
N THR A 273 5.35 -12.51 30.12
CA THR A 273 5.16 -13.67 31.02
C THR A 273 6.38 -14.58 30.93
N SER A 274 7.21 -14.60 31.97
CA SER A 274 8.55 -15.19 31.97
C SER A 274 8.56 -16.73 31.94
N ASN A 275 8.42 -17.32 30.74
CA ASN A 275 8.69 -18.73 30.47
C ASN A 275 9.83 -18.85 29.44
N ASN A 276 11.06 -18.98 29.94
CA ASN A 276 12.26 -19.13 29.11
C ASN A 276 12.26 -20.47 28.36
N LEU A 277 11.90 -20.44 27.08
CA LEU A 277 12.14 -21.53 26.14
C LEU A 277 13.44 -21.29 25.36
N VAL A 278 14.13 -22.38 25.00
CA VAL A 278 15.38 -22.32 24.23
C VAL A 278 15.04 -22.05 22.76
N SER A 279 15.22 -20.80 22.33
CA SER A 279 15.15 -20.40 20.93
C SER A 279 16.41 -20.83 20.18
N ASN A 280 16.36 -21.97 19.49
CA ASN A 280 17.44 -22.42 18.61
C ASN A 280 17.47 -21.57 17.32
N SER A 281 18.62 -20.95 17.04
CA SER A 281 18.90 -20.36 15.73
C SER A 281 19.12 -21.46 14.67
N LEU A 282 19.07 -21.12 13.38
CA LEU A 282 19.31 -22.10 12.31
C LEU A 282 20.67 -22.85 12.42
N PRO A 283 21.82 -22.23 12.73
CA PRO A 283 23.06 -22.99 12.92
C PRO A 283 23.01 -23.90 14.16
N ALA A 284 22.39 -23.47 15.27
CA ALA A 284 22.17 -24.33 16.44
C ALA A 284 21.26 -25.53 16.11
N LEU A 285 20.20 -25.32 15.33
CA LEU A 285 19.30 -26.38 14.85
C LEU A 285 20.03 -27.41 13.98
N LEU A 286 21.01 -26.98 13.18
CA LEU A 286 21.83 -27.83 12.31
C LEU A 286 23.01 -28.52 13.02
N THR A 287 23.46 -28.02 14.19
CA THR A 287 24.66 -28.54 14.88
C THR A 287 24.36 -29.23 16.23
N GLY A 288 23.29 -28.83 16.93
CA GLY A 288 22.93 -29.34 18.26
C GLY A 288 21.73 -30.30 18.29
N GLY A 289 21.09 -30.55 17.14
CA GLY A 289 19.79 -31.23 17.03
C GLY A 289 19.80 -32.64 16.42
N GLY A 290 20.90 -33.38 16.50
CA GLY A 290 20.98 -34.80 16.06
C GLY A 290 20.96 -35.08 14.55
N ALA A 291 20.76 -34.06 13.70
CA ALA A 291 20.74 -34.21 12.25
C ALA A 291 22.16 -34.26 11.64
N GLY A 292 22.67 -35.45 11.37
CA GLY A 292 23.95 -35.63 10.65
C GLY A 292 23.86 -35.23 9.17
N ASN A 293 24.92 -34.61 8.64
CA ASN A 293 25.15 -34.26 7.23
C ASN A 293 23.89 -33.90 6.42
N VAL A 294 23.27 -32.77 6.80
CA VAL A 294 22.18 -32.15 6.04
C VAL A 294 22.61 -31.86 4.59
N SER A 295 21.82 -32.32 3.63
CA SER A 295 22.06 -32.04 2.21
C SER A 295 21.50 -30.68 1.82
N GLY A 296 22.32 -29.84 1.19
CA GLY A 296 21.90 -28.54 0.65
C GLY A 296 22.21 -27.34 1.56
N VAL A 297 22.53 -27.56 2.83
CA VAL A 297 22.93 -26.51 3.78
C VAL A 297 24.06 -27.02 4.68
N MET A 298 25.10 -26.21 4.88
CA MET A 298 26.23 -26.50 5.77
C MET A 298 26.44 -25.37 6.77
N VAL A 299 27.10 -25.66 7.89
CA VAL A 299 27.56 -24.65 8.85
C VAL A 299 29.08 -24.52 8.76
N ASN A 300 29.58 -23.31 8.54
CA ASN A 300 30.99 -23.01 8.34
C ASN A 300 31.39 -21.85 9.25
N ASN A 301 32.33 -22.05 10.17
CA ASN A 301 32.74 -21.08 11.20
C ASN A 301 31.59 -20.45 12.03
N GLY A 302 30.41 -21.09 12.07
CA GLY A 302 29.20 -20.61 12.73
C GLY A 302 28.15 -19.98 11.79
N GLU A 303 28.53 -19.60 10.57
CA GLU A 303 27.59 -19.15 9.54
C GLU A 303 26.87 -20.34 8.89
N VAL A 304 25.61 -20.15 8.53
CA VAL A 304 24.85 -21.11 7.71
C VAL A 304 25.04 -20.74 6.25
N GLN A 305 25.45 -21.69 5.40
CA GLN A 305 25.68 -21.46 3.97
C GLN A 305 25.01 -22.55 3.11
N LEU A 306 24.40 -22.17 1.99
CA LEU A 306 23.86 -23.13 1.02
C LEU A 306 24.98 -23.92 0.34
N VAL A 307 24.85 -25.25 0.31
CA VAL A 307 25.83 -26.14 -0.34
C VAL A 307 25.80 -25.92 -1.86
N GLY A 308 26.96 -25.69 -2.45
CA GLY A 308 27.16 -25.52 -3.89
C GLY A 308 27.08 -24.06 -4.38
N SER A 309 26.30 -23.20 -3.73
CA SER A 309 26.29 -21.75 -4.04
C SER A 309 27.09 -20.90 -3.05
N GLY A 310 27.32 -21.38 -1.82
CA GLY A 310 28.00 -20.64 -0.76
C GLY A 310 27.17 -19.47 -0.18
N LEU A 311 25.90 -19.34 -0.56
CA LEU A 311 25.03 -18.26 -0.09
C LEU A 311 24.82 -18.35 1.42
N ALA A 312 25.31 -17.35 2.15
CA ALA A 312 25.06 -17.21 3.59
C ALA A 312 23.57 -16.98 3.89
N VAL A 313 23.08 -17.56 4.99
CA VAL A 313 21.71 -17.47 5.46
C VAL A 313 21.68 -16.90 6.88
N ASN A 314 21.03 -15.76 7.03
CA ASN A 314 21.00 -14.96 8.25
C ASN A 314 19.67 -15.12 9.00
N ASN A 315 19.60 -14.55 10.21
CA ASN A 315 18.33 -14.40 10.90
C ASN A 315 17.40 -13.45 10.12
N GLY A 316 16.13 -13.81 9.93
CA GLY A 316 15.18 -13.03 9.13
C GLY A 316 15.17 -13.34 7.62
N ASP A 317 16.10 -14.14 7.08
CA ASP A 317 16.10 -14.52 5.67
C ASP A 317 15.03 -15.60 5.33
N VAL A 318 14.50 -15.54 4.10
CA VAL A 318 13.74 -16.62 3.46
C VAL A 318 14.53 -17.19 2.29
N VAL A 319 14.82 -18.49 2.30
CA VAL A 319 15.63 -19.17 1.27
C VAL A 319 14.92 -20.43 0.78
N SER A 320 14.05 -20.29 -0.22
CA SER A 320 13.24 -21.38 -0.80
C SER A 320 13.73 -21.77 -2.19
N ILE A 321 14.87 -22.46 -2.31
CA ILE A 321 15.49 -22.83 -3.60
C ILE A 321 14.72 -23.91 -4.39
N GLY A 322 13.83 -24.66 -3.74
CA GLY A 322 12.83 -25.49 -4.42
C GLY A 322 11.84 -24.63 -5.23
N ASN A 323 11.05 -25.25 -6.12
CA ASN A 323 9.99 -24.52 -6.81
C ASN A 323 8.81 -24.28 -5.85
N ILE A 324 8.21 -23.11 -5.96
CA ILE A 324 6.96 -22.75 -5.29
C ILE A 324 5.85 -22.82 -6.34
N VAL A 325 4.80 -23.61 -6.06
CA VAL A 325 3.64 -23.78 -6.95
C VAL A 325 2.37 -23.48 -6.18
N ALA A 326 1.62 -22.45 -6.56
CA ALA A 326 0.39 -22.06 -5.86
C ALA A 326 -0.60 -21.43 -6.83
N TYR A 327 -1.67 -22.10 -7.26
CA TYR A 327 -2.59 -21.48 -8.25
C TYR A 327 -3.44 -20.34 -7.64
N GLY A 328 -3.52 -20.27 -6.31
CA GLY A 328 -3.84 -19.03 -5.61
C GLY A 328 -2.63 -18.09 -5.58
N ALA A 329 -2.40 -17.42 -4.45
CA ALA A 329 -1.30 -16.47 -4.29
C ALA A 329 -0.02 -17.13 -3.74
N ALA A 330 1.14 -16.58 -4.12
CA ALA A 330 2.40 -16.85 -3.43
C ALA A 330 2.89 -15.57 -2.73
N THR A 331 2.80 -15.55 -1.41
CA THR A 331 3.11 -14.36 -0.58
C THR A 331 4.30 -14.66 0.34
N ILE A 332 5.40 -13.93 0.17
CA ILE A 332 6.60 -14.06 1.00
C ILE A 332 6.96 -12.71 1.62
N ASN A 333 7.08 -12.68 2.95
CA ASN A 333 7.59 -11.54 3.69
C ASN A 333 8.88 -11.94 4.43
N ALA A 334 9.95 -11.15 4.28
CA ALA A 334 11.21 -11.34 4.96
C ALA A 334 11.71 -10.04 5.58
N THR A 335 12.11 -10.08 6.85
CA THR A 335 12.83 -8.95 7.46
C THR A 335 14.28 -8.87 6.97
N GLY A 336 14.86 -10.00 6.57
CA GLY A 336 16.12 -10.08 5.82
C GLY A 336 15.88 -10.14 4.31
N ASN A 337 16.62 -11.01 3.63
CA ASN A 337 16.58 -11.24 2.19
C ASN A 337 15.55 -12.32 1.81
N ILE A 338 15.07 -12.29 0.57
CA ILE A 338 14.34 -13.39 -0.07
C ILE A 338 15.23 -13.99 -1.15
N THR A 339 15.43 -15.31 -1.13
CA THR A 339 16.01 -16.09 -2.23
C THR A 339 15.06 -17.24 -2.60
N THR A 340 14.65 -17.37 -3.87
CA THR A 340 13.77 -18.47 -4.31
C THR A 340 14.23 -19.19 -5.57
N GLY A 341 13.73 -20.42 -5.74
CA GLY A 341 13.61 -21.11 -7.02
C GLY A 341 12.61 -20.41 -7.96
N ASN A 342 11.99 -21.16 -8.87
CA ASN A 342 10.91 -20.61 -9.68
C ASN A 342 9.63 -20.49 -8.85
N ILE A 343 8.85 -19.43 -9.09
CA ILE A 343 7.54 -19.22 -8.49
C ILE A 343 6.50 -19.34 -9.59
N THR A 344 5.60 -20.31 -9.51
CA THR A 344 4.58 -20.58 -10.52
C THR A 344 3.19 -20.52 -9.87
N THR A 345 2.44 -19.46 -10.15
CA THR A 345 1.00 -19.40 -9.83
C THR A 345 0.10 -19.65 -11.05
N ALA A 346 0.72 -19.81 -12.22
CA ALA A 346 0.04 -20.00 -13.50
C ALA A 346 -1.00 -21.14 -13.52
N ASP A 347 -2.26 -20.78 -13.71
CA ASP A 347 -3.38 -21.69 -13.96
C ASP A 347 -3.65 -21.78 -15.47
N ARG A 348 -3.57 -23.00 -16.00
CA ARG A 348 -3.83 -23.30 -17.43
C ARG A 348 -5.07 -24.16 -17.65
N ILE A 349 -5.93 -24.26 -16.63
CA ILE A 349 -7.10 -25.14 -16.59
C ILE A 349 -8.39 -24.35 -16.34
N ASN A 350 -8.45 -23.53 -15.29
CA ASN A 350 -9.66 -22.80 -14.89
C ASN A 350 -9.65 -21.33 -15.34
N GLY A 351 -8.49 -20.81 -15.70
CA GLY A 351 -8.31 -19.46 -16.20
C GLY A 351 -8.15 -18.39 -15.13
N THR A 352 -7.77 -18.72 -13.90
CA THR A 352 -7.44 -17.69 -12.89
C THR A 352 -6.20 -18.09 -12.10
N ALA A 353 -5.13 -17.29 -12.23
CA ALA A 353 -3.89 -17.43 -11.48
C ALA A 353 -3.82 -16.32 -10.42
N GLY A 354 -3.52 -16.67 -9.17
CA GLY A 354 -3.30 -15.67 -8.12
C GLY A 354 -1.94 -14.96 -8.23
N GLY A 355 -1.79 -13.86 -7.50
CA GLY A 355 -0.61 -13.00 -7.58
C GLY A 355 0.62 -13.52 -6.84
N VAL A 356 1.78 -12.95 -7.15
CA VAL A 356 3.04 -13.16 -6.42
C VAL A 356 3.41 -11.86 -5.72
N THR A 357 3.55 -11.90 -4.40
CA THR A 357 3.93 -10.73 -3.59
C THR A 357 5.15 -11.08 -2.74
N LEU A 358 6.29 -10.43 -3.01
CA LEU A 358 7.52 -10.59 -2.25
C LEU A 358 7.90 -9.26 -1.59
N THR A 359 8.10 -9.26 -0.28
CA THR A 359 8.54 -8.09 0.49
C THR A 359 9.77 -8.45 1.31
N ALA A 360 10.89 -7.75 1.09
CA ALA A 360 12.16 -7.99 1.77
C ALA A 360 12.69 -6.69 2.39
N GLY A 361 13.14 -6.74 3.65
CA GLY A 361 13.96 -5.67 4.24
C GLY A 361 15.35 -5.58 3.57
N GLY A 362 15.91 -6.73 3.18
CA GLY A 362 17.10 -6.86 2.37
C GLY A 362 16.80 -6.99 0.87
N ASN A 363 17.56 -7.86 0.20
CA ASN A 363 17.46 -8.09 -1.25
C ASN A 363 16.39 -9.13 -1.61
N ILE A 364 15.88 -9.08 -2.84
CA ILE A 364 15.09 -10.16 -3.45
C ILE A 364 15.91 -10.80 -4.56
N THR A 365 16.07 -12.13 -4.55
CA THR A 365 16.68 -12.92 -5.62
C THR A 365 15.77 -14.10 -5.99
N THR A 366 15.30 -14.17 -7.23
CA THR A 366 14.42 -15.27 -7.70
C THR A 366 14.90 -15.85 -9.03
N ASN A 367 14.46 -17.07 -9.36
CA ASN A 367 14.52 -17.54 -10.74
C ASN A 367 13.38 -16.93 -11.56
N ASN A 368 12.61 -17.74 -12.30
CA ASN A 368 11.49 -17.22 -13.10
C ASN A 368 10.23 -17.09 -12.23
N ILE A 369 9.43 -16.08 -12.51
CA ILE A 369 8.10 -15.88 -11.93
C ILE A 369 7.08 -16.05 -13.05
N ASN A 370 6.19 -17.03 -12.94
CA ASN A 370 5.15 -17.29 -13.93
C ASN A 370 3.76 -17.33 -13.28
N THR A 371 2.97 -16.30 -13.56
CA THR A 371 1.59 -16.12 -13.10
C THR A 371 0.61 -16.20 -14.27
N SER A 372 1.04 -16.73 -15.42
CA SER A 372 0.26 -16.74 -16.66
C SER A 372 -1.06 -17.51 -16.54
N ALA A 373 -2.14 -16.95 -17.08
CA ALA A 373 -3.44 -17.63 -17.13
C ALA A 373 -3.71 -18.16 -18.54
N PHE A 374 -4.12 -19.43 -18.62
CA PHE A 374 -4.73 -19.98 -19.83
C PHE A 374 -6.12 -20.55 -19.54
N SER A 375 -7.09 -20.18 -20.37
CA SER A 375 -8.44 -20.74 -20.35
C SER A 375 -8.88 -21.17 -21.73
N ARG A 376 -9.75 -22.17 -21.81
CA ARG A 376 -10.41 -22.46 -23.09
C ARG A 376 -11.53 -21.46 -23.36
N PHE A 377 -12.45 -21.28 -22.43
CA PHE A 377 -13.66 -20.48 -22.62
C PHE A 377 -13.98 -19.66 -21.38
N GLY A 378 -14.54 -18.46 -21.56
CA GLY A 378 -14.97 -17.59 -20.45
C GLY A 378 -13.95 -16.49 -20.15
N THR A 379 -13.10 -16.71 -19.14
CA THR A 379 -12.09 -15.72 -18.69
C THR A 379 -10.71 -16.34 -18.55
N ALA A 380 -9.66 -15.57 -18.83
CA ALA A 380 -8.29 -15.85 -18.41
C ALA A 380 -7.73 -14.63 -17.67
N THR A 381 -7.51 -14.73 -16.37
CA THR A 381 -7.05 -13.66 -15.49
C THR A 381 -5.73 -14.07 -14.84
N ALA A 382 -4.63 -13.44 -15.26
CA ALA A 382 -3.30 -13.76 -14.77
C ALA A 382 -2.94 -12.97 -13.50
N GLY A 383 -2.07 -13.54 -12.67
CA GLY A 383 -1.71 -12.94 -11.38
C GLY A 383 -0.79 -11.73 -11.53
N ALA A 384 -1.03 -10.68 -10.75
CA ALA A 384 -0.08 -9.57 -10.64
C ALA A 384 1.20 -9.99 -9.88
N VAL A 385 2.34 -9.35 -10.19
CA VAL A 385 3.63 -9.61 -9.55
C VAL A 385 4.12 -8.32 -8.87
N ASN A 386 4.21 -8.32 -7.54
CA ASN A 386 4.60 -7.17 -6.74
C ASN A 386 5.85 -7.52 -5.91
N LEU A 387 7.00 -6.96 -6.29
CA LEU A 387 8.28 -7.19 -5.61
C LEU A 387 8.74 -5.89 -4.94
N THR A 388 8.96 -5.90 -3.62
CA THR A 388 9.41 -4.74 -2.83
C THR A 388 10.63 -5.10 -2.00
N ALA A 389 11.77 -4.46 -2.25
CA ALA A 389 13.04 -4.70 -1.55
C ALA A 389 13.59 -3.40 -0.95
N GLY A 390 14.08 -3.46 0.30
CA GLY A 390 14.95 -2.41 0.84
C GLY A 390 16.35 -2.43 0.21
N GLY A 391 16.83 -3.60 -0.19
CA GLY A 391 18.02 -3.80 -1.01
C GLY A 391 17.72 -3.79 -2.51
N SER A 392 18.49 -4.60 -3.27
CA SER A 392 18.30 -4.80 -4.72
C SER A 392 17.26 -5.88 -5.03
N ILE A 393 16.67 -5.82 -6.23
CA ILE A 393 15.86 -6.90 -6.81
C ILE A 393 16.62 -7.57 -7.95
N LYS A 394 16.70 -8.90 -7.94
CA LYS A 394 17.25 -9.73 -9.02
C LYS A 394 16.29 -10.87 -9.37
N THR A 395 15.88 -10.98 -10.63
CA THR A 395 14.99 -12.05 -11.10
C THR A 395 15.33 -12.46 -12.53
N ASN A 396 14.97 -13.67 -12.94
CA ASN A 396 15.00 -14.07 -14.34
C ASN A 396 13.74 -13.52 -15.05
N ASN A 397 13.03 -14.33 -15.83
CA ASN A 397 11.87 -13.86 -16.58
C ASN A 397 10.62 -13.75 -15.68
N ILE A 398 9.85 -12.68 -15.89
CA ILE A 398 8.51 -12.48 -15.32
C ILE A 398 7.49 -12.66 -16.44
N ASP A 399 6.60 -13.65 -16.31
CA ASP A 399 5.53 -13.94 -17.27
C ASP A 399 4.17 -13.91 -16.58
N THR A 400 3.39 -12.88 -16.89
CA THR A 400 2.04 -12.62 -16.36
C THR A 400 0.98 -12.66 -17.46
N SER A 401 1.30 -13.31 -18.59
CA SER A 401 0.44 -13.26 -19.78
C SER A 401 -0.89 -14.00 -19.59
N ALA A 402 -1.94 -13.52 -20.28
CA ALA A 402 -3.26 -14.15 -20.29
C ALA A 402 -3.63 -14.55 -21.71
N ALA A 403 -3.95 -15.82 -21.95
CA ALA A 403 -4.31 -16.33 -23.27
C ALA A 403 -5.55 -17.23 -23.20
N LEU A 404 -6.46 -17.14 -24.17
CA LEU A 404 -7.64 -18.00 -24.18
C LEU A 404 -8.18 -18.32 -25.58
N THR A 405 -9.16 -19.23 -25.67
CA THR A 405 -9.80 -19.58 -26.96
C THR A 405 -10.94 -18.63 -27.36
N LEU A 406 -11.96 -18.44 -26.51
CA LEU A 406 -13.02 -17.42 -26.70
C LEU A 406 -13.48 -16.85 -25.34
N GLY A 407 -13.44 -15.53 -25.16
CA GLY A 407 -13.71 -14.89 -23.86
C GLY A 407 -12.94 -13.60 -23.60
N ILE A 408 -12.76 -13.26 -22.31
CA ILE A 408 -12.07 -12.05 -21.82
C ILE A 408 -10.69 -12.41 -21.21
N ALA A 409 -9.62 -11.80 -21.72
CA ALA A 409 -8.25 -12.03 -21.26
C ALA A 409 -7.68 -10.80 -20.54
N THR A 410 -7.26 -10.95 -19.29
CA THR A 410 -6.65 -9.88 -18.47
C THR A 410 -5.31 -10.36 -17.93
N SER A 411 -4.21 -9.77 -18.39
CA SER A 411 -2.88 -10.10 -17.89
C SER A 411 -2.53 -9.36 -16.60
N GLY A 412 -1.56 -9.89 -15.85
CA GLY A 412 -1.15 -9.33 -14.57
C GLY A 412 -0.29 -8.06 -14.71
N GLY A 413 -0.48 -7.10 -13.81
CA GLY A 413 0.47 -6.00 -13.66
C GLY A 413 1.77 -6.46 -12.99
N VAL A 414 2.88 -5.80 -13.30
CA VAL A 414 4.20 -6.06 -12.70
C VAL A 414 4.70 -4.78 -12.02
N THR A 415 4.85 -4.82 -10.70
CA THR A 415 5.36 -3.71 -9.88
C THR A 415 6.66 -4.12 -9.20
N LEU A 416 7.76 -3.45 -9.51
CA LEU A 416 9.08 -3.66 -8.90
C LEU A 416 9.51 -2.37 -8.18
N THR A 417 9.74 -2.43 -6.87
CA THR A 417 10.16 -1.28 -6.05
C THR A 417 11.38 -1.66 -5.22
N SER A 418 12.47 -0.91 -5.37
CA SER A 418 13.79 -1.31 -4.87
C SER A 418 14.53 -0.11 -4.28
N GLY A 419 14.98 -0.23 -3.04
CA GLY A 419 15.87 0.74 -2.38
C GLY A 419 17.30 0.72 -2.94
N SER A 420 17.58 -0.19 -3.88
CA SER A 420 18.82 -0.23 -4.66
C SER A 420 18.53 -0.67 -6.11
N ASN A 421 19.49 -1.28 -6.81
CA ASN A 421 19.40 -1.67 -8.22
C ASN A 421 18.33 -2.75 -8.51
N ILE A 422 17.78 -2.74 -9.73
CA ILE A 422 16.87 -3.77 -10.24
C ILE A 422 17.50 -4.48 -11.44
N THR A 423 17.57 -5.81 -11.40
CA THR A 423 17.96 -6.68 -12.54
C THR A 423 16.87 -7.70 -12.85
N VAL A 424 16.41 -7.74 -14.10
CA VAL A 424 15.37 -8.65 -14.58
C VAL A 424 15.84 -9.33 -15.86
N GLY A 425 15.41 -10.58 -16.11
CA GLY A 425 15.59 -11.23 -17.40
C GLY A 425 14.77 -10.53 -18.50
N SER A 426 13.46 -10.78 -18.51
CA SER A 426 12.49 -10.12 -19.39
C SER A 426 11.11 -10.05 -18.74
N ILE A 427 10.22 -9.19 -19.24
CA ILE A 427 8.87 -8.96 -18.67
C ILE A 427 7.79 -9.10 -19.74
N ASN A 428 6.95 -10.13 -19.61
CA ASN A 428 5.79 -10.39 -20.45
C ASN A 428 4.48 -10.10 -19.69
N THR A 429 3.66 -9.19 -20.23
CA THR A 429 2.34 -8.76 -19.69
C THR A 429 1.26 -8.76 -20.78
N THR A 430 1.38 -9.67 -21.76
CA THR A 430 0.50 -9.76 -22.94
C THR A 430 -0.86 -10.43 -22.66
N ALA A 431 -1.92 -9.97 -23.34
CA ALA A 431 -3.27 -10.54 -23.24
C ALA A 431 -3.86 -10.86 -24.61
N MET A 432 -4.37 -12.09 -24.79
CA MET A 432 -4.69 -12.67 -26.09
C MET A 432 -5.96 -13.55 -26.08
N SER A 433 -6.72 -13.55 -27.18
CA SER A 433 -7.89 -14.41 -27.41
C SER A 433 -7.88 -14.94 -28.86
N PHE A 434 -7.88 -16.26 -29.05
CA PHE A 434 -7.71 -16.92 -30.36
C PHE A 434 -8.49 -18.25 -30.47
N ASP A 435 -9.42 -18.42 -31.43
CA ASP A 435 -10.00 -19.77 -31.66
C ASP A 435 -8.91 -20.77 -32.12
N ALA A 436 -8.96 -21.95 -31.51
CA ALA A 436 -7.92 -22.97 -31.50
C ALA A 436 -8.35 -24.30 -32.13
N ARG A 437 -9.57 -24.42 -32.68
CA ARG A 437 -9.95 -25.62 -33.47
C ARG A 437 -9.38 -25.61 -34.89
N ASN A 438 -9.14 -24.40 -35.44
CA ASN A 438 -8.28 -24.04 -36.55
C ASN A 438 -7.92 -22.56 -36.33
N ILE A 439 -6.84 -22.02 -36.92
CA ILE A 439 -6.63 -20.55 -36.93
C ILE A 439 -7.70 -19.92 -37.82
N ARG A 440 -8.84 -19.58 -37.21
CA ARG A 440 -10.06 -19.07 -37.84
C ARG A 440 -10.86 -18.29 -36.80
N LEU A 441 -10.93 -16.97 -36.90
CA LEU A 441 -11.96 -16.25 -36.15
C LEU A 441 -13.34 -16.67 -36.69
N VAL A 442 -14.29 -16.81 -35.78
CA VAL A 442 -15.71 -16.89 -36.15
C VAL A 442 -16.09 -15.51 -36.68
N ALA A 443 -16.57 -15.44 -37.93
CA ALA A 443 -17.16 -14.22 -38.44
C ALA A 443 -18.33 -13.81 -37.53
N ILE A 444 -18.51 -12.52 -37.26
CA ILE A 444 -19.48 -12.02 -36.26
C ILE A 444 -20.91 -12.54 -36.54
N SER A 445 -21.25 -12.76 -37.81
CA SER A 445 -22.50 -13.37 -38.30
C SER A 445 -22.74 -14.84 -37.91
N ASN A 446 -21.73 -15.54 -37.40
CA ASN A 446 -21.74 -16.99 -37.15
C ASN A 446 -21.53 -17.34 -35.66
N LEU A 447 -21.49 -16.34 -34.78
CA LEU A 447 -21.65 -16.54 -33.34
C LEU A 447 -23.15 -16.73 -33.04
N PRO A 448 -23.56 -17.77 -32.29
CA PRO A 448 -24.98 -18.04 -32.04
C PRO A 448 -25.54 -17.10 -30.97
N ASP A 449 -26.10 -15.95 -31.39
CA ASP A 449 -26.91 -15.00 -30.59
C ASP A 449 -26.40 -14.74 -29.15
N GLN A 450 -25.08 -14.61 -29.01
CA GLN A 450 -24.41 -14.28 -27.76
C GLN A 450 -23.37 -13.19 -28.02
N ASN A 451 -23.64 -11.99 -27.50
CA ASN A 451 -22.67 -10.89 -27.46
C ASN A 451 -21.55 -11.22 -26.46
N ILE A 452 -20.59 -12.05 -26.88
CA ILE A 452 -19.32 -12.27 -26.16
C ILE A 452 -18.27 -11.35 -26.77
N PRO A 453 -18.05 -10.15 -26.21
CA PRO A 453 -17.07 -9.22 -26.74
C PRO A 453 -15.65 -9.77 -26.53
N LEU A 454 -14.85 -9.73 -27.59
CA LEU A 454 -13.42 -10.00 -27.55
C LEU A 454 -12.72 -8.84 -26.80
N PHE A 455 -12.62 -8.94 -25.48
CA PHE A 455 -11.84 -8.02 -24.65
C PHE A 455 -10.52 -8.68 -24.24
N ALA A 456 -9.41 -8.01 -24.57
CA ALA A 456 -8.11 -8.30 -24.00
C ALA A 456 -7.52 -7.02 -23.40
N GLN A 457 -6.94 -7.14 -22.20
CA GLN A 457 -6.28 -6.06 -21.47
C GLN A 457 -4.86 -6.47 -21.04
N GLY A 458 -3.88 -5.71 -21.52
CA GLY A 458 -2.47 -5.86 -21.19
C GLY A 458 -2.14 -5.29 -19.80
N GLY A 459 -1.18 -5.89 -19.11
CA GLY A 459 -0.75 -5.48 -17.78
C GLY A 459 0.22 -4.31 -17.83
N ASP A 460 0.13 -3.43 -16.84
CA ASP A 460 1.09 -2.34 -16.64
C ASP A 460 2.41 -2.87 -16.05
N VAL A 461 3.53 -2.28 -16.46
CA VAL A 461 4.87 -2.56 -15.93
C VAL A 461 5.40 -1.30 -15.25
N ASN A 462 5.46 -1.31 -13.92
CA ASN A 462 5.94 -0.22 -13.08
C ASN A 462 7.24 -0.65 -12.39
N ILE A 463 8.34 0.06 -12.67
CA ILE A 463 9.66 -0.22 -12.11
C ILE A 463 10.17 1.04 -11.44
N SER A 464 10.60 0.95 -10.18
CA SER A 464 11.21 2.05 -9.43
C SER A 464 12.42 1.56 -8.66
N ALA A 465 13.60 2.08 -9.01
CA ALA A 465 14.86 1.81 -8.33
C ALA A 465 15.48 3.11 -7.81
N ASN A 466 15.96 3.07 -6.56
CA ASN A 466 17.01 3.98 -6.10
C ASN A 466 18.38 3.38 -6.49
N GLY A 467 18.59 3.24 -7.80
CA GLY A 467 19.73 2.61 -8.42
C GLY A 467 19.54 2.47 -9.93
N THR A 468 20.32 1.62 -10.59
CA THR A 468 20.10 1.29 -12.00
C THR A 468 18.99 0.26 -12.20
N VAL A 469 18.32 0.33 -13.35
CA VAL A 469 17.35 -0.66 -13.83
C VAL A 469 17.95 -1.39 -15.03
N ARG A 470 17.99 -2.72 -14.98
CA ARG A 470 18.65 -3.55 -15.99
C ARG A 470 17.75 -4.70 -16.42
N ILE A 471 17.18 -4.63 -17.62
CA ILE A 471 16.45 -5.76 -18.22
C ILE A 471 17.40 -6.48 -19.20
N VAL A 472 18.05 -7.53 -18.72
CA VAL A 472 19.27 -8.10 -19.35
C VAL A 472 19.02 -9.19 -20.39
N GLY A 473 17.76 -9.52 -20.68
CA GLY A 473 17.38 -10.54 -21.65
C GLY A 473 16.20 -10.13 -22.54
N GLU A 474 15.75 -11.10 -23.35
CA GLU A 474 14.66 -10.93 -24.31
C GLU A 474 13.58 -12.01 -24.14
N ILE A 475 12.38 -11.72 -24.65
CA ILE A 475 11.25 -12.64 -24.69
C ILE A 475 11.42 -13.58 -25.89
N PHE A 476 11.71 -14.85 -25.59
CA PHE A 476 11.88 -15.92 -26.58
C PHE A 476 10.71 -16.93 -26.52
N ASP A 477 9.54 -16.55 -27.05
CA ASP A 477 8.37 -17.44 -27.13
C ASP A 477 7.85 -17.64 -28.57
N ARG A 478 7.36 -18.84 -28.88
CA ARG A 478 6.89 -19.25 -30.22
C ARG A 478 5.44 -18.81 -30.48
N GLY A 479 5.22 -17.50 -30.34
CA GLY A 479 3.91 -16.86 -30.53
C GLY A 479 3.93 -15.34 -30.34
N GLN A 480 5.01 -14.80 -29.78
CA GLN A 480 5.20 -13.36 -29.55
C GLN A 480 6.26 -12.78 -30.51
N PRO A 481 6.29 -11.46 -30.75
CA PRO A 481 7.39 -10.81 -31.44
C PRO A 481 8.69 -10.92 -30.64
N THR A 482 9.75 -11.45 -31.27
CA THR A 482 11.11 -11.49 -30.72
C THR A 482 11.77 -10.09 -30.71
N GLY A 483 12.84 -9.88 -29.93
CA GLY A 483 13.54 -8.59 -29.89
C GLY A 483 12.96 -7.58 -28.90
N ASN A 484 12.21 -8.05 -27.89
CA ASN A 484 11.63 -7.22 -26.82
C ASN A 484 12.13 -7.71 -25.45
N SER A 485 12.60 -6.79 -24.61
CA SER A 485 12.93 -7.03 -23.20
C SER A 485 11.72 -6.82 -22.28
N ILE A 486 10.85 -5.86 -22.63
CA ILE A 486 9.54 -5.65 -22.00
C ILE A 486 8.50 -5.64 -23.12
N PHE A 487 7.45 -6.46 -22.98
CA PHE A 487 6.32 -6.48 -23.91
C PHE A 487 4.99 -6.53 -23.16
N THR A 488 4.17 -5.49 -23.36
CA THR A 488 2.76 -5.47 -23.03
C THR A 488 1.96 -5.34 -24.33
N SER A 489 0.95 -6.16 -24.52
CA SER A 489 0.07 -6.04 -25.68
C SER A 489 -1.31 -6.62 -25.44
N ALA A 490 -2.29 -6.12 -26.20
CA ALA A 490 -3.65 -6.65 -26.19
C ALA A 490 -4.43 -6.21 -27.42
N PHE A 491 -5.59 -6.82 -27.65
CA PHE A 491 -6.50 -6.37 -28.70
C PHE A 491 -7.13 -5.00 -28.40
N ASN A 492 -7.53 -4.73 -27.14
CA ASN A 492 -8.41 -3.59 -26.84
C ASN A 492 -7.71 -2.51 -26.02
N GLN A 493 -6.94 -2.88 -24.99
CA GLN A 493 -6.15 -1.95 -24.18
C GLN A 493 -4.83 -2.60 -23.77
N PRO A 494 -3.67 -2.29 -24.38
CA PRO A 494 -2.38 -2.70 -23.82
C PRO A 494 -2.10 -1.91 -22.52
N GLY A 495 -1.17 -2.40 -21.70
CA GLY A 495 -0.74 -1.67 -20.51
C GLY A 495 0.10 -0.43 -20.84
N ALA A 496 0.77 0.11 -19.83
CA ALA A 496 1.81 1.11 -19.91
C ALA A 496 3.12 0.60 -19.28
N VAL A 497 4.26 1.15 -19.70
CA VAL A 497 5.57 0.86 -19.13
C VAL A 497 6.13 2.13 -18.51
N LYS A 498 6.23 2.15 -17.18
CA LYS A 498 6.83 3.23 -16.39
C LYS A 498 8.11 2.72 -15.73
N ILE A 499 9.25 3.34 -16.03
CA ILE A 499 10.55 3.02 -15.43
C ILE A 499 11.08 4.28 -14.74
N GLN A 500 11.45 4.15 -13.47
CA GLN A 500 11.95 5.22 -12.62
C GLN A 500 13.30 4.78 -12.02
N HIS A 501 14.34 5.58 -12.21
CA HIS A 501 15.71 5.31 -11.78
C HIS A 501 16.43 6.62 -11.40
N ASP A 502 17.45 6.56 -10.53
CA ASP A 502 18.46 7.61 -10.41
C ASP A 502 19.68 7.34 -11.31
N GLY A 503 19.91 6.09 -11.72
CA GLY A 503 21.11 5.71 -12.48
C GLY A 503 22.30 5.31 -11.61
N GLY A 504 22.09 5.15 -10.30
CA GLY A 504 23.09 4.78 -9.31
C GLY A 504 24.18 5.84 -9.12
N ILE A 505 25.24 5.48 -8.40
CA ILE A 505 26.32 6.37 -7.94
C ILE A 505 27.07 7.18 -9.02
N ASN A 506 26.79 6.98 -10.31
CA ASN A 506 27.40 7.71 -11.43
C ASN A 506 26.35 8.34 -12.36
N ASN A 507 25.09 8.48 -11.91
CA ASN A 507 23.96 9.07 -12.64
C ASN A 507 23.84 8.54 -14.08
N VAL A 508 23.96 7.22 -14.24
CA VAL A 508 24.13 6.55 -15.53
C VAL A 508 22.85 6.67 -16.37
N PRO A 509 22.93 7.13 -17.64
CA PRO A 509 21.76 7.20 -18.53
C PRO A 509 21.12 5.83 -18.75
N PHE A 510 19.80 5.79 -18.88
CA PHE A 510 19.07 4.56 -19.21
C PHE A 510 19.06 4.35 -20.73
N ILE A 511 19.56 3.20 -21.21
CA ILE A 511 19.76 2.92 -22.63
C ILE A 511 18.89 1.73 -23.09
N VAL A 512 18.01 1.96 -24.07
CA VAL A 512 17.30 0.89 -24.75
C VAL A 512 18.19 0.31 -25.85
N GLY A 513 18.62 -0.94 -25.68
CA GLY A 513 19.64 -1.62 -26.47
C GLY A 513 20.95 -1.88 -25.73
N ASP A 514 21.13 -1.37 -24.51
CA ASP A 514 22.25 -1.76 -23.65
C ASP A 514 21.84 -1.85 -22.16
N ALA A 515 21.86 -3.07 -21.62
CA ALA A 515 21.64 -3.34 -20.19
C ALA A 515 22.95 -3.64 -19.43
N SER A 516 24.11 -3.21 -19.94
CA SER A 516 25.42 -3.38 -19.31
C SER A 516 25.53 -2.65 -17.96
N LEU A 517 24.96 -1.44 -17.87
CA LEU A 517 24.97 -0.59 -16.67
C LEU A 517 23.57 -0.15 -16.23
N ASN A 518 22.79 0.49 -17.12
CA ASN A 518 21.42 0.95 -16.87
C ASN A 518 20.64 0.97 -18.20
N GLY A 519 19.56 0.20 -18.33
CA GLY A 519 18.86 0.04 -19.61
C GLY A 519 18.16 -1.30 -19.85
N THR A 520 17.84 -1.58 -21.11
CA THR A 520 17.25 -2.84 -21.59
C THR A 520 18.09 -3.45 -22.71
N ALA A 521 18.22 -4.78 -22.77
CA ALA A 521 19.00 -5.46 -23.80
C ALA A 521 18.38 -5.33 -25.21
N ALA A 522 17.05 -5.31 -25.28
CA ALA A 522 16.27 -5.13 -26.50
C ALA A 522 15.08 -4.18 -26.24
N ALA A 523 14.09 -4.16 -27.14
CA ALA A 523 13.06 -3.12 -27.16
C ALA A 523 12.12 -3.12 -25.93
N ILE A 524 11.57 -1.94 -25.64
CA ILE A 524 10.38 -1.75 -24.79
C ILE A 524 9.20 -1.53 -25.72
N ASN A 525 8.16 -2.38 -25.63
CA ASN A 525 7.08 -2.42 -26.62
C ASN A 525 5.69 -2.49 -25.96
N VAL A 526 4.82 -1.57 -26.38
CA VAL A 526 3.41 -1.43 -26.00
C VAL A 526 2.56 -1.50 -27.27
N SER A 527 1.99 -2.66 -27.58
CA SER A 527 1.24 -2.88 -28.83
C SER A 527 -0.26 -3.11 -28.61
N GLN A 528 -1.11 -2.30 -29.25
CA GLN A 528 -2.51 -2.67 -29.47
C GLN A 528 -2.69 -3.34 -30.84
N PHE A 529 -3.52 -4.37 -30.94
CA PHE A 529 -3.89 -5.03 -32.22
C PHE A 529 -5.39 -4.95 -32.50
N ARG A 530 -5.86 -4.24 -33.53
CA ARG A 530 -7.32 -4.11 -33.79
C ARG A 530 -7.74 -4.90 -35.03
N PRO A 531 -8.84 -5.68 -34.99
CA PRO A 531 -9.46 -6.23 -36.19
C PRO A 531 -9.99 -5.12 -37.09
N VAL A 532 -9.46 -5.00 -38.31
CA VAL A 532 -9.89 -3.98 -39.31
C VAL A 532 -10.58 -4.58 -40.53
N GLY A 533 -10.55 -5.90 -40.70
CA GLY A 533 -11.31 -6.58 -41.75
C GLY A 533 -11.15 -8.10 -41.71
N PHE A 534 -11.98 -8.80 -42.48
CA PHE A 534 -11.91 -10.25 -42.65
C PHE A 534 -12.22 -10.59 -44.11
N ASP A 535 -11.32 -11.33 -44.77
CA ASP A 535 -11.61 -11.91 -46.08
C ASP A 535 -12.29 -13.28 -45.89
N PRO A 536 -13.57 -13.46 -46.26
CA PRO A 536 -14.27 -14.74 -46.11
C PRO A 536 -13.76 -15.84 -47.06
N ILE A 537 -13.02 -15.49 -48.12
CA ILE A 537 -12.49 -16.42 -49.13
C ILE A 537 -11.18 -17.04 -48.63
N SER A 538 -10.15 -16.22 -48.35
CA SER A 538 -8.88 -16.72 -47.77
C SER A 538 -8.99 -17.07 -46.28
N ARG A 539 -10.01 -16.57 -45.58
CA ARG A 539 -10.22 -16.65 -44.12
C ARG A 539 -9.17 -15.91 -43.30
N ILE A 540 -8.50 -14.92 -43.91
CA ILE A 540 -7.52 -14.05 -43.24
C ILE A 540 -8.26 -12.92 -42.50
N LEU A 541 -7.87 -12.70 -41.25
CA LEU A 541 -8.21 -11.48 -40.51
C LEU A 541 -7.13 -10.43 -40.78
N PHE A 542 -7.54 -9.24 -41.22
CA PHE A 542 -6.67 -8.07 -41.27
C PHE A 542 -6.65 -7.41 -39.90
N LEU A 543 -5.44 -7.22 -39.35
CA LEU A 543 -5.19 -6.49 -38.12
C LEU A 543 -4.51 -5.15 -38.46
N ASP A 544 -4.95 -4.07 -37.83
CA ASP A 544 -4.03 -2.95 -37.58
C ASP A 544 -3.20 -3.24 -36.31
N SER A 545 -2.18 -2.42 -36.10
CA SER A 545 -1.62 -2.26 -34.77
C SER A 545 -1.23 -0.82 -34.51
N THR A 546 -1.51 -0.33 -33.31
CA THR A 546 -0.89 0.90 -32.79
C THR A 546 0.20 0.49 -31.82
N ASN A 547 1.44 0.51 -32.31
CA ASN A 547 2.63 0.13 -31.56
C ASN A 547 3.34 1.39 -31.02
N SER A 548 3.47 1.49 -29.71
CA SER A 548 4.34 2.46 -29.05
C SER A 548 5.59 1.73 -28.55
N GLN A 549 6.73 1.98 -29.17
CA GLN A 549 7.96 1.21 -28.96
C GLN A 549 9.19 2.11 -28.91
N ILE A 550 10.10 1.80 -28.01
CA ILE A 550 11.50 2.23 -28.08
C ILE A 550 12.32 0.99 -28.44
N SER A 551 13.09 1.06 -29.51
CA SER A 551 14.01 0.01 -29.95
C SER A 551 15.47 0.48 -29.85
N PRO A 552 16.46 -0.43 -29.93
CA PRO A 552 17.87 -0.04 -30.03
C PRO A 552 18.19 0.90 -31.20
N THR A 553 17.30 0.94 -32.21
CA THR A 553 17.42 1.75 -33.43
C THR A 553 16.48 2.97 -33.45
N SER A 554 15.76 3.26 -32.36
CA SER A 554 14.95 4.48 -32.24
C SER A 554 15.83 5.74 -32.21
N ALA A 555 15.37 6.82 -32.85
CA ALA A 555 16.09 8.10 -32.88
C ALA A 555 16.33 8.72 -31.49
N VAL A 556 15.51 8.35 -30.50
CA VAL A 556 15.78 8.53 -29.07
C VAL A 556 15.70 7.16 -28.41
N ASN A 557 16.85 6.63 -28.00
CA ASN A 557 16.99 5.35 -27.29
C ASN A 557 17.74 5.50 -25.94
N THR A 558 18.30 6.68 -25.67
CA THR A 558 19.19 6.97 -24.54
C THR A 558 18.60 8.13 -23.75
N PHE A 559 18.39 7.92 -22.44
CA PHE A 559 17.68 8.85 -21.56
C PHE A 559 18.60 9.23 -20.40
N PRO A 560 19.19 10.44 -20.40
CA PRO A 560 20.04 10.89 -19.31
C PRO A 560 19.24 11.19 -18.04
N VAL A 561 19.91 11.09 -16.90
CA VAL A 561 19.41 11.64 -15.63
C VAL A 561 19.25 13.15 -15.79
N LYS A 562 18.13 13.71 -15.35
CA LYS A 562 17.89 15.16 -15.36
C LYS A 562 18.37 15.79 -14.05
N PRO A 563 18.87 17.04 -14.05
CA PRO A 563 19.45 17.69 -12.85
C PRO A 563 18.51 17.74 -11.62
N LEU A 564 17.19 17.80 -11.85
CA LEU A 564 16.14 17.80 -10.82
C LEU A 564 15.21 16.57 -10.96
N GLY A 565 15.67 15.52 -11.62
CA GLY A 565 14.85 14.39 -12.05
C GLY A 565 13.73 14.76 -13.04
N GLY A 566 12.71 13.92 -13.09
CA GLY A 566 11.52 14.06 -13.93
C GLY A 566 11.50 13.14 -15.15
N THR A 567 10.35 13.09 -15.82
CA THR A 567 10.11 12.29 -17.03
C THR A 567 11.02 12.74 -18.17
N ALA A 568 11.60 11.78 -18.88
CA ALA A 568 12.44 12.03 -20.04
C ALA A 568 11.61 12.39 -21.27
N ASP A 569 12.15 13.24 -22.14
CA ASP A 569 11.46 13.73 -23.33
C ASP A 569 11.58 12.74 -24.50
N GLY A 570 10.65 12.80 -25.45
CA GLY A 570 10.66 11.95 -26.65
C GLY A 570 10.24 10.49 -26.44
N THR A 571 9.82 10.09 -25.24
CA THR A 571 9.25 8.75 -25.01
C THR A 571 7.88 8.60 -25.71
N PRO A 572 7.61 7.48 -26.41
CA PRO A 572 6.30 7.21 -27.01
C PRO A 572 5.15 7.19 -25.99
N SER A 573 3.90 7.37 -26.45
CA SER A 573 2.72 7.22 -25.60
C SER A 573 2.70 5.87 -24.88
N ARG A 574 2.23 5.84 -23.63
CA ARG A 574 2.25 4.66 -22.74
C ARG A 574 3.64 4.12 -22.37
N ILE A 575 4.74 4.74 -22.80
CA ILE A 575 6.08 4.50 -22.25
C ILE A 575 6.53 5.77 -21.52
N SER A 576 7.15 5.62 -20.35
CA SER A 576 7.70 6.73 -19.59
C SER A 576 8.96 6.30 -18.86
N ILE A 577 10.10 6.84 -19.27
CA ILE A 577 11.36 6.76 -18.52
C ILE A 577 11.43 8.01 -17.65
N ILE A 578 11.75 7.85 -16.38
CA ILE A 578 11.75 8.91 -15.37
C ILE A 578 13.07 8.84 -14.61
N SER A 579 13.77 9.97 -14.60
CA SER A 579 14.96 10.14 -13.77
C SER A 579 14.58 10.67 -12.38
N LEU A 580 15.34 10.29 -11.37
CA LEU A 580 15.39 10.90 -10.05
C LEU A 580 16.76 11.56 -9.89
N ASN A 581 16.81 12.72 -9.26
CA ASN A 581 18.06 13.33 -8.78
C ASN A 581 17.75 14.30 -7.65
N THR A 582 18.59 14.35 -6.61
CA THR A 582 18.57 15.40 -5.59
C THR A 582 19.90 16.15 -5.68
N PRO A 583 19.91 17.47 -5.95
CA PRO A 583 21.17 18.19 -6.03
C PRO A 583 21.96 18.16 -4.71
N PRO A 584 23.29 17.90 -4.75
CA PRO A 584 24.13 17.86 -3.57
C PRO A 584 24.22 19.24 -2.91
N THR A 585 24.38 19.24 -1.59
CA THR A 585 24.36 20.46 -0.76
C THR A 585 25.70 20.73 -0.07
N LEU A 586 26.05 22.02 0.00
CA LEU A 586 27.21 22.55 0.71
C LEU A 586 26.77 23.27 2.00
N SER A 587 27.51 23.06 3.08
CA SER A 587 27.42 23.90 4.29
C SER A 587 28.80 23.98 4.96
N GLY A 588 29.14 25.08 5.63
CA GLY A 588 30.47 25.21 6.25
C GLY A 588 30.75 26.60 6.82
N ASN A 589 31.76 26.72 7.68
CA ASN A 589 32.08 27.96 8.38
C ASN A 589 33.35 28.62 7.81
N SER A 590 33.18 29.43 6.76
CA SER A 590 34.28 29.95 5.93
C SER A 590 35.05 31.13 6.53
N ASN A 591 35.43 31.07 7.81
CA ASN A 591 36.00 32.19 8.58
C ASN A 591 37.30 31.86 9.35
N LEU A 592 37.97 30.75 9.05
CA LEU A 592 39.01 30.17 9.92
C LEU A 592 40.44 30.70 9.73
N LEU A 593 40.68 31.61 8.76
CA LEU A 593 42.02 32.04 8.35
C LEU A 593 42.29 33.51 8.70
N ASN A 594 43.07 33.74 9.77
CA ASN A 594 43.63 35.05 10.13
C ASN A 594 44.98 35.27 9.45
N ILE A 595 45.09 36.25 8.54
CA ILE A 595 46.29 36.53 7.75
C ILE A 595 46.82 37.94 8.06
N GLN A 596 48.14 38.13 8.00
CA GLN A 596 48.76 39.46 8.05
C GLN A 596 48.58 40.22 6.72
N PRO A 597 48.49 41.57 6.73
CA PRO A 597 48.26 42.35 5.52
C PRO A 597 49.38 42.17 4.49
N ASN A 598 49.01 42.07 3.21
CA ASN A 598 49.93 41.94 2.07
C ASN A 598 50.82 40.67 2.06
N GLN A 599 50.53 39.63 2.86
CA GLN A 599 51.24 38.35 2.82
C GLN A 599 50.40 37.25 2.15
N SER A 600 51.05 36.42 1.33
CA SER A 600 50.46 35.18 0.81
C SER A 600 50.37 34.12 1.90
N PHE A 601 49.32 33.32 1.90
CA PHE A 601 49.03 32.30 2.91
C PHE A 601 48.73 30.95 2.27
N THR A 602 49.39 29.90 2.77
CA THR A 602 49.27 28.53 2.26
C THR A 602 48.42 27.67 3.18
N PHE A 603 47.41 26.99 2.63
CA PHE A 603 46.50 26.12 3.38
C PHE A 603 46.10 24.87 2.58
N ARG A 604 45.62 23.85 3.28
CA ARG A 604 44.97 22.68 2.67
C ARG A 604 43.47 22.96 2.56
N PHE A 605 42.83 22.50 1.48
CA PHE A 605 41.41 22.77 1.24
C PHE A 605 40.50 22.19 2.35
N ASP A 606 40.85 21.04 2.94
CA ASP A 606 40.12 20.46 4.07
C ASP A 606 40.04 21.36 5.32
N SER A 607 41.04 22.22 5.57
CA SER A 607 41.05 23.15 6.71
C SER A 607 39.93 24.20 6.69
N LEU A 608 39.17 24.31 5.60
CA LEU A 608 37.98 25.16 5.51
C LEU A 608 36.74 24.59 6.22
N ASN A 609 36.78 23.33 6.69
CA ASN A 609 35.66 22.65 7.37
C ASN A 609 34.33 22.76 6.60
N ILE A 610 34.39 22.39 5.32
CA ILE A 610 33.25 22.35 4.40
C ILE A 610 32.59 20.97 4.51
N ASN A 611 31.35 20.93 4.95
CA ASN A 611 30.51 19.75 5.02
C ASN A 611 29.77 19.56 3.69
N LEU A 612 29.81 18.33 3.18
CA LEU A 612 29.03 17.85 2.06
C LEU A 612 27.82 17.08 2.60
N ASN A 613 26.66 17.24 1.96
CA ASN A 613 25.50 16.40 2.22
C ASN A 613 24.74 16.17 0.91
N ASP A 614 24.58 14.89 0.55
CA ASP A 614 23.80 14.43 -0.60
C ASP A 614 22.80 13.36 -0.14
N LEU A 615 21.66 13.26 -0.83
CA LEU A 615 20.53 12.41 -0.46
C LEU A 615 20.46 11.10 -1.27
N ASN A 616 20.90 11.09 -2.54
CA ASN A 616 20.97 9.86 -3.35
C ASN A 616 22.31 9.10 -3.21
N ASN A 617 23.30 9.71 -2.57
CA ASN A 617 24.66 9.18 -2.35
C ASN A 617 25.39 8.89 -3.67
N ASP A 618 25.42 9.86 -4.57
CA ASP A 618 26.16 9.80 -5.83
C ASP A 618 27.60 10.36 -5.74
N ASN A 619 28.37 10.19 -6.83
CA ASN A 619 29.79 10.56 -6.87
C ASN A 619 29.99 12.06 -7.14
N HIS A 620 29.90 12.85 -6.08
CA HIS A 620 30.09 14.30 -6.10
C HIS A 620 31.57 14.75 -6.22
N ASN A 621 31.79 15.90 -6.84
CA ASN A 621 33.08 16.62 -6.93
C ASN A 621 32.92 18.06 -6.45
N ILE A 622 33.88 18.58 -5.67
CA ILE A 622 33.94 20.02 -5.34
C ILE A 622 34.63 20.74 -6.50
N VAL A 623 33.96 21.73 -7.08
CA VAL A 623 34.41 22.50 -8.25
C VAL A 623 34.71 23.94 -7.83
N PHE A 624 35.88 24.43 -8.23
CA PHE A 624 36.25 25.84 -8.10
C PHE A 624 35.46 26.69 -9.10
N ASP A 625 34.79 27.72 -8.60
CA ASP A 625 33.82 28.51 -9.36
C ASP A 625 34.42 29.85 -9.83
N GLY A 626 35.07 30.61 -8.93
CA GLY A 626 35.81 31.82 -9.32
C GLY A 626 36.51 32.54 -8.18
N ILE A 627 37.47 33.41 -8.52
CA ILE A 627 38.12 34.33 -7.57
C ILE A 627 37.25 35.59 -7.45
N LEU A 628 36.90 35.99 -6.23
CA LEU A 628 36.15 37.21 -5.94
C LEU A 628 37.09 38.39 -5.62
N SER A 629 38.18 38.12 -4.90
CA SER A 629 39.16 39.15 -4.54
C SER A 629 40.53 38.54 -4.24
N GLY A 630 41.61 39.23 -4.62
CA GLY A 630 42.99 38.74 -4.45
C GLY A 630 43.42 37.79 -5.57
N SER A 631 44.29 36.82 -5.25
CA SER A 631 44.66 35.72 -6.15
C SER A 631 44.72 34.39 -5.41
N LEU A 632 44.43 33.29 -6.12
CA LEU A 632 44.45 31.93 -5.60
C LEU A 632 45.26 31.03 -6.55
N ASN A 633 46.38 30.52 -6.05
CA ASN A 633 47.29 29.64 -6.79
C ASN A 633 47.38 28.27 -6.11
N PHE A 634 47.82 27.25 -6.85
CA PHE A 634 48.37 26.03 -6.27
C PHE A 634 49.76 26.29 -5.65
N GLN A 635 50.24 25.37 -4.81
CA GLN A 635 51.58 25.45 -4.19
C GLN A 635 52.75 25.58 -5.19
N ASN A 636 52.58 25.13 -6.44
CA ASN A 636 53.58 25.25 -7.51
C ASN A 636 53.57 26.63 -8.21
N GLY A 637 52.71 27.56 -7.80
CA GLY A 637 52.57 28.91 -8.39
C GLY A 637 51.60 29.01 -9.57
N THR A 638 50.99 27.90 -10.02
CA THR A 638 49.96 27.94 -11.08
C THR A 638 48.64 28.49 -10.55
N LEU A 639 48.02 29.42 -11.29
CA LEU A 639 46.70 29.98 -10.96
C LEU A 639 45.60 28.90 -10.96
N VAL A 640 44.70 28.95 -9.99
CA VAL A 640 43.49 28.11 -9.97
C VAL A 640 42.43 28.71 -10.89
N THR A 641 42.02 27.97 -11.93
CA THR A 641 41.02 28.44 -12.90
C THR A 641 39.63 27.86 -12.61
N PRO A 642 38.52 28.57 -12.95
CA PRO A 642 37.17 28.03 -12.91
C PRO A 642 37.06 26.65 -13.56
N GLY A 643 36.27 25.75 -12.97
CA GLY A 643 36.15 24.35 -13.38
C GLY A 643 37.21 23.40 -12.79
N THR A 644 38.18 23.89 -12.01
CA THR A 644 39.15 23.03 -11.31
C THR A 644 38.47 22.20 -10.23
N ILE A 645 38.68 20.87 -10.24
CA ILE A 645 38.23 20.00 -9.14
C ILE A 645 39.17 20.14 -7.94
N LEU A 646 38.59 20.33 -6.74
CA LEU A 646 39.30 20.49 -5.48
C LEU A 646 39.04 19.30 -4.56
N ASN A 647 40.12 18.68 -4.06
CA ASN A 647 40.06 17.55 -3.14
C ASN A 647 40.53 18.00 -1.75
N ALA A 648 40.19 17.25 -0.69
CA ALA A 648 40.61 17.54 0.69
C ALA A 648 42.12 17.84 0.83
N ASN A 649 42.95 17.09 0.12
CA ASN A 649 44.42 17.23 0.12
C ASN A 649 44.98 18.37 -0.76
N THR A 650 44.15 19.12 -1.51
CA THR A 650 44.62 20.18 -2.40
C THR A 650 45.24 21.32 -1.57
N ILE A 651 46.49 21.68 -1.86
CA ILE A 651 47.19 22.79 -1.21
C ILE A 651 47.08 24.05 -2.07
N LEU A 652 46.53 25.09 -1.47
CA LEU A 652 46.22 26.38 -2.07
C LEU A 652 47.04 27.49 -1.40
N VAL A 653 47.37 28.52 -2.19
CA VAL A 653 48.09 29.72 -1.78
C VAL A 653 47.22 30.92 -2.15
N TYR A 654 46.63 31.57 -1.14
CA TYR A 654 45.85 32.79 -1.31
C TYR A 654 46.72 34.03 -1.09
N THR A 655 46.51 35.09 -1.87
CA THR A 655 47.13 36.40 -1.63
C THR A 655 46.04 37.48 -1.61
N PRO A 656 45.84 38.22 -0.50
CA PRO A 656 44.85 39.28 -0.43
C PRO A 656 45.25 40.51 -1.27
N PRO A 657 44.30 41.35 -1.72
CA PRO A 657 44.59 42.63 -2.35
C PRO A 657 45.45 43.54 -1.45
N GLN A 658 46.30 44.38 -2.05
CA GLN A 658 47.11 45.32 -1.26
C GLN A 658 46.23 46.30 -0.47
N GLY A 659 46.56 46.50 0.81
CA GLY A 659 45.86 47.43 1.70
C GLY A 659 44.45 47.00 2.12
N SER A 660 44.07 45.74 1.92
CA SER A 660 42.80 45.17 2.39
C SER A 660 42.88 44.69 3.85
N PHE A 661 41.78 44.83 4.60
CA PHE A 661 41.66 44.51 6.03
C PHE A 661 40.25 43.99 6.36
N GLY A 662 40.12 43.19 7.41
CA GLY A 662 38.86 42.58 7.83
C GLY A 662 38.47 41.36 7.00
N GLN A 663 37.17 41.04 6.98
CA GLN A 663 36.62 39.87 6.28
C GLN A 663 36.51 40.14 4.77
N ILE A 664 37.33 39.47 3.98
CA ILE A 664 37.40 39.59 2.51
C ILE A 664 36.65 38.43 1.85
N PRO A 665 35.76 38.67 0.88
CA PRO A 665 35.23 37.63 0.00
C PRO A 665 36.34 37.17 -0.95
N ALA A 666 36.88 35.97 -0.74
CA ALA A 666 38.09 35.52 -1.43
C ALA A 666 37.79 34.81 -2.76
N PHE A 667 36.96 33.76 -2.71
CA PHE A 667 36.60 32.93 -3.87
C PHE A 667 35.30 32.15 -3.61
N THR A 668 34.74 31.56 -4.67
CA THR A 668 33.58 30.65 -4.61
C THR A 668 33.95 29.22 -4.97
N VAL A 669 33.23 28.27 -4.36
CA VAL A 669 33.25 26.84 -4.70
C VAL A 669 31.81 26.31 -4.74
N ARG A 670 31.56 25.30 -5.57
CA ARG A 670 30.28 24.57 -5.62
C ARG A 670 30.55 23.06 -5.65
N VAL A 671 29.51 22.25 -5.53
CA VAL A 671 29.58 20.79 -5.71
C VAL A 671 28.81 20.40 -6.94
N SER A 672 29.27 19.40 -7.68
CA SER A 672 28.52 18.78 -8.77
C SER A 672 28.59 17.26 -8.71
N ASP A 673 27.46 16.61 -8.94
CA ASP A 673 27.30 15.17 -9.13
C ASP A 673 27.59 14.72 -10.59
N GLY A 674 27.97 15.67 -11.46
CA GLY A 674 28.17 15.46 -12.91
C GLY A 674 26.93 15.71 -13.77
N VAL A 675 25.75 15.83 -13.16
CA VAL A 675 24.45 16.11 -13.80
C VAL A 675 23.79 17.36 -13.22
N SER A 676 23.89 17.61 -11.92
CA SER A 676 23.44 18.83 -11.24
C SER A 676 24.56 19.54 -10.48
N GLU A 677 24.28 20.73 -9.96
CA GLU A 677 25.23 21.54 -9.19
C GLU A 677 24.55 22.18 -7.97
N SER A 678 25.30 22.31 -6.88
CA SER A 678 24.91 23.10 -5.72
C SER A 678 24.94 24.61 -6.04
N VAL A 679 24.28 25.42 -5.21
CA VAL A 679 24.60 26.86 -5.15
C VAL A 679 26.08 27.06 -4.78
N SER A 680 26.72 28.08 -5.36
CA SER A 680 28.09 28.45 -5.03
C SER A 680 28.20 28.99 -3.60
N GLN A 681 29.03 28.34 -2.78
CA GLN A 681 29.39 28.80 -1.44
C GLN A 681 30.57 29.79 -1.52
N GLN A 682 30.39 30.96 -0.91
CA GLN A 682 31.45 31.95 -0.75
C GLN A 682 32.42 31.56 0.39
N ILE A 683 33.70 31.59 0.09
CA ILE A 683 34.79 31.46 1.07
C ILE A 683 35.30 32.84 1.45
N ASN A 684 35.31 33.15 2.75
CA ASN A 684 35.86 34.40 3.28
C ASN A 684 37.23 34.16 3.91
N ILE A 685 38.00 35.24 4.02
CA ILE A 685 39.34 35.23 4.62
C ILE A 685 39.49 36.50 5.47
N ASN A 686 40.03 36.39 6.69
CA ASN A 686 40.11 37.52 7.62
C ASN A 686 41.54 38.09 7.66
N VAL A 687 41.71 39.36 7.27
CA VAL A 687 43.01 40.05 7.30
C VAL A 687 43.08 40.97 8.51
N THR A 688 43.80 40.54 9.53
CA THR A 688 43.94 41.30 10.80
C THR A 688 45.01 42.40 10.64
N PRO A 689 44.71 43.68 10.93
CA PRO A 689 45.71 44.74 10.88
C PRO A 689 46.80 44.51 11.94
N SER A 690 48.07 44.71 11.56
CA SER A 690 49.21 44.55 12.46
C SER A 690 49.22 45.63 13.55
N SER A 691 49.20 45.22 14.82
CA SER A 691 49.08 46.14 15.97
C SER A 691 50.41 46.85 16.28
N VAL A 692 50.47 48.15 16.03
CA VAL A 692 51.49 49.04 16.59
C VAL A 692 50.92 49.72 17.85
N PRO A 693 51.60 49.69 19.02
CA PRO A 693 51.05 50.22 20.26
C PRO A 693 51.05 51.77 20.30
N PRO A 694 49.91 52.42 20.62
CA PRO A 694 49.86 53.88 20.84
C PRO A 694 50.46 54.30 22.19
N ILE A 695 50.88 55.57 22.29
CA ILE A 695 51.46 56.17 23.50
C ILE A 695 50.37 56.69 24.45
N ILE A 696 50.60 56.56 25.76
CA ILE A 696 49.67 56.94 26.83
C ILE A 696 49.79 58.43 27.19
N THR A 697 48.67 59.15 27.25
CA THR A 697 48.34 60.23 28.22
C THR A 697 46.81 60.29 28.34
N ASN A 698 46.23 60.08 29.52
CA ASN A 698 45.90 61.09 30.55
C ASN A 698 45.02 62.23 29.98
N ASN A 699 43.77 62.45 30.41
CA ASN A 699 43.07 61.97 31.61
C ASN A 699 41.51 61.94 31.44
N PRO A 700 40.79 60.94 31.99
CA PRO A 700 39.33 60.95 32.21
C PRO A 700 39.02 61.60 33.59
N PRO A 701 37.80 61.50 34.19
CA PRO A 701 36.50 60.96 33.75
C PRO A 701 35.43 62.10 33.68
N ASP A 702 34.09 61.99 33.79
CA ASP A 702 33.16 60.91 34.17
C ASP A 702 31.83 60.98 33.39
N ILE A 703 31.36 59.86 32.83
CA ILE A 703 29.93 59.49 32.75
C ILE A 703 29.85 57.96 32.91
N GLU A 704 29.22 57.50 33.99
CA GLU A 704 29.02 56.09 34.35
C GLU A 704 27.72 55.97 35.20
N PRO A 705 27.14 54.76 35.42
CA PRO A 705 27.18 53.58 34.55
C PRO A 705 25.82 52.83 34.48
N ILE A 706 25.78 51.70 33.74
CA ILE A 706 24.96 50.49 34.00
C ILE A 706 23.41 50.68 33.99
N ASN A 707 22.64 49.96 33.18
CA ASN A 707 22.64 48.49 33.14
C ASN A 707 22.15 47.90 31.81
N LEU A 708 22.95 47.00 31.22
CA LEU A 708 22.52 46.00 30.25
C LEU A 708 23.26 44.69 30.59
N PRO A 709 22.57 43.64 31.09
CA PRO A 709 23.21 42.36 31.34
C PRO A 709 23.53 41.65 30.01
N THR A 710 24.81 41.40 29.76
CA THR A 710 25.27 40.40 28.79
C THR A 710 25.54 39.07 29.49
N LEU A 711 25.04 37.98 28.91
CA LEU A 711 25.46 36.58 29.02
C LEU A 711 24.65 35.88 27.91
N GLU A 712 25.24 35.46 26.78
CA GLU A 712 26.07 34.25 26.68
C GLU A 712 25.53 33.07 27.49
N ILE A 713 25.09 32.01 26.79
CA ILE A 713 25.79 30.72 26.77
C ILE A 713 25.08 29.77 25.79
N ASN A 714 25.82 29.42 24.74
CA ASN A 714 25.89 28.13 24.02
C ASN A 714 24.61 27.30 23.76
N ASN A 715 24.46 26.96 22.47
CA ASN A 715 24.05 25.61 22.07
C ASN A 715 24.78 24.54 22.92
N PHE A 716 24.08 23.56 23.49
CA PHE A 716 24.35 22.12 23.34
C PHE A 716 23.04 21.38 23.70
N PHE A 717 22.34 20.72 22.76
CA PHE A 717 22.66 19.46 22.07
C PHE A 717 22.64 18.23 23.00
N ASN A 718 22.64 17.04 22.40
CA ASN A 718 23.79 16.15 22.66
C ASN A 718 24.36 15.61 21.32
N PRO A 719 25.65 15.85 20.97
CA PRO A 719 26.28 15.25 19.79
C PRO A 719 26.84 13.84 20.03
N GLU A 720 26.83 13.33 21.27
CA GLU A 720 27.41 12.02 21.64
C GLU A 720 26.39 10.86 21.59
N THR A 721 25.08 11.14 21.48
CA THR A 721 24.01 10.12 21.60
C THR A 721 23.42 9.62 20.28
N ASN A 722 23.83 10.17 19.14
CA ASN A 722 23.53 9.67 17.78
C ASN A 722 22.05 9.25 17.54
N ASN A 723 21.08 10.13 17.85
CA ASN A 723 19.65 9.82 17.83
C ASN A 723 18.82 10.86 17.05
N LEU A 724 17.73 10.42 16.43
CA LEU A 724 16.97 11.17 15.42
C LEU A 724 15.86 12.07 16.01
N LEU A 725 15.54 13.15 15.29
CA LEU A 725 14.35 13.96 15.53
C LEU A 725 13.07 13.17 15.24
N THR A 726 12.25 12.97 16.27
CA THR A 726 10.88 12.48 16.14
C THR A 726 9.93 13.65 15.84
N VAL A 727 8.91 13.41 15.02
CA VAL A 727 7.87 14.41 14.72
C VAL A 727 6.87 14.45 15.87
N ASP A 728 7.10 15.35 16.82
CA ASP A 728 6.17 15.57 17.93
C ASP A 728 4.93 16.36 17.49
N LEU A 729 3.75 15.72 17.53
CA LEU A 729 2.46 16.28 17.16
C LEU A 729 1.80 17.12 18.26
N ASN A 730 2.39 17.21 19.46
CA ASN A 730 1.78 17.85 20.63
C ASN A 730 1.85 19.39 20.63
N ASN A 731 2.76 20.01 19.87
CA ASN A 731 3.02 21.47 19.87
C ASN A 731 1.89 22.37 19.28
N PHE A 732 0.65 21.85 19.17
CA PHE A 732 -0.54 22.60 18.76
C PHE A 732 -1.61 22.70 19.87
N VAL A 733 -1.25 22.46 21.13
CA VAL A 733 -2.13 22.63 22.29
C VAL A 733 -1.45 23.48 23.38
N ASN A 734 -1.66 24.79 23.33
CA ASN A 734 -1.92 25.63 24.52
C ASN A 734 -2.32 27.05 24.10
N LEU A 735 -3.59 27.38 24.34
CA LEU A 735 -4.14 28.74 24.33
C LEU A 735 -5.19 28.79 25.46
N GLU A 736 -4.71 28.84 26.71
CA GLU A 736 -5.54 29.34 27.80
C GLU A 736 -5.48 30.88 27.85
N GLU A 737 -6.56 31.47 28.34
CA GLU A 737 -6.63 32.88 28.72
C GLU A 737 -5.70 33.09 29.94
N ASP A 738 -5.15 34.26 30.25
CA ASP A 738 -5.79 35.58 30.29
C ASP A 738 -4.73 36.69 30.54
N LYS A 739 -5.13 37.96 30.48
CA LYS A 739 -4.43 39.17 31.00
C LYS A 739 -2.95 39.37 30.61
N ILE A 740 -2.74 40.36 29.72
CA ILE A 740 -2.26 41.69 30.16
C ILE A 740 -2.76 42.73 29.14
N ALA A 741 -3.30 43.84 29.62
CA ALA A 741 -3.79 44.92 28.78
C ALA A 741 -2.93 46.18 28.95
N THR A 742 -2.30 46.67 27.87
CA THR A 742 -2.30 48.11 27.52
C THR A 742 -1.77 48.38 26.11
N LYS A 743 -2.40 49.38 25.45
CA LYS A 743 -1.85 50.25 24.39
C LYS A 743 -0.79 49.68 23.43
N VAL A 744 -1.26 49.10 22.32
CA VAL A 744 -0.56 49.18 21.02
C VAL A 744 -1.52 49.81 19.99
N THR A 745 -1.00 50.65 19.10
CA THR A 745 -1.78 51.56 18.26
C THR A 745 -2.49 50.86 17.09
N ARG A 746 -3.61 51.44 16.64
CA ARG A 746 -4.60 50.83 15.70
C ARG A 746 -4.14 50.75 14.23
N SER A 747 -2.86 50.50 13.93
CA SER A 747 -2.30 50.72 12.59
C SER A 747 -1.73 49.48 11.86
N GLU A 748 -1.46 48.36 12.52
CA GLU A 748 -0.60 47.30 11.93
C GLU A 748 -1.28 45.93 11.72
N LYS A 749 -2.58 45.78 12.04
CA LYS A 749 -3.30 44.49 11.83
C LYS A 749 -3.67 44.18 10.37
N ASN A 750 -3.58 45.14 9.44
CA ASN A 750 -4.08 45.00 8.06
C ASN A 750 -2.95 44.88 7.02
N LYS A 751 -2.15 43.80 7.07
CA LYS A 751 -1.11 43.52 6.05
C LYS A 751 -1.15 42.12 5.41
N PHE A 752 -2.17 41.31 5.71
CA PHE A 752 -2.36 39.96 5.13
C PHE A 752 -3.77 39.68 4.59
N LEU A 753 -4.62 40.71 4.45
CA LEU A 753 -5.95 40.61 3.85
C LEU A 753 -6.10 41.67 2.76
N LEU A 754 -6.28 41.22 1.51
CA LEU A 754 -6.69 42.04 0.37
C LEU A 754 -8.18 41.79 0.13
N GLU A 755 -9.03 42.65 0.67
CA GLU A 755 -10.46 42.65 0.37
C GLU A 755 -10.71 43.57 -0.83
N THR A 756 -11.28 43.01 -1.90
CA THR A 756 -11.61 43.72 -3.15
C THR A 756 -13.11 43.65 -3.41
N GLU A 757 -13.84 44.56 -2.76
CA GLU A 757 -15.26 44.79 -3.04
C GLU A 757 -15.43 45.45 -4.42
N VAL A 758 -15.51 44.62 -5.47
CA VAL A 758 -15.91 45.02 -6.81
C VAL A 758 -17.11 44.17 -7.21
N ASP A 759 -18.30 44.72 -6.98
CA ASP A 759 -19.57 44.02 -7.19
C ASP A 759 -19.73 43.60 -8.67
N GLY A 760 -20.28 42.40 -8.90
CA GLY A 760 -20.34 41.78 -10.22
C GLY A 760 -19.01 41.24 -10.80
N ALA A 761 -17.84 41.53 -10.20
CA ALA A 761 -16.58 40.88 -10.59
C ALA A 761 -16.46 39.48 -9.94
N ILE A 762 -16.71 39.40 -8.63
CA ILE A 762 -16.67 38.12 -7.88
C ILE A 762 -17.79 37.17 -8.36
N ASP A 763 -18.96 37.69 -8.72
CA ASP A 763 -20.06 36.89 -9.28
C ASP A 763 -19.65 36.17 -10.58
N LYS A 764 -18.87 36.82 -11.45
CA LYS A 764 -18.30 36.19 -12.65
C LYS A 764 -17.28 35.10 -12.31
N ALA A 765 -16.53 35.25 -11.22
CA ALA A 765 -15.60 34.23 -10.76
C ALA A 765 -16.34 32.98 -10.23
N ILE A 766 -17.34 33.18 -9.36
CA ILE A 766 -18.18 32.09 -8.83
C ILE A 766 -18.92 31.38 -9.97
N SER A 767 -19.51 32.13 -10.91
CA SER A 767 -20.18 31.56 -12.08
C SER A 767 -19.23 30.76 -12.97
N LYS A 768 -18.00 31.23 -13.21
CA LYS A 768 -16.96 30.46 -13.92
C LYS A 768 -16.58 29.17 -13.19
N ILE A 769 -16.47 29.19 -11.86
CA ILE A 769 -16.11 28.00 -11.05
C ILE A 769 -17.26 26.99 -11.00
N ASP A 770 -18.51 27.41 -10.80
CA ASP A 770 -19.68 26.53 -10.88
C ASP A 770 -19.84 25.94 -12.29
N THR A 771 -19.53 26.72 -13.33
CA THR A 771 -19.45 26.23 -14.73
C THR A 771 -18.34 25.19 -14.90
N ARG A 772 -17.14 25.41 -14.34
CA ARG A 772 -16.02 24.47 -14.42
C ARG A 772 -16.35 23.15 -13.72
N PHE A 773 -16.88 23.20 -12.49
CA PHE A 773 -17.30 22.01 -11.76
C PHE A 773 -18.47 21.30 -12.45
N THR A 774 -19.45 22.04 -12.98
CA THR A 774 -20.51 21.48 -13.82
C THR A 774 -19.94 20.75 -15.03
N ASN A 775 -18.98 21.35 -15.75
CA ASN A 775 -18.37 20.74 -16.93
C ASN A 775 -17.56 19.48 -16.57
N GLN A 776 -16.81 19.48 -15.46
CA GLN A 776 -16.11 18.29 -14.96
C GLN A 776 -17.08 17.12 -14.76
N PHE A 777 -18.21 17.33 -14.06
CA PHE A 777 -19.20 16.28 -13.84
C PHE A 777 -19.96 15.89 -15.12
N VAL A 778 -20.25 16.84 -16.01
CA VAL A 778 -20.86 16.55 -17.33
C VAL A 778 -19.95 15.65 -18.17
N GLU A 779 -18.65 15.97 -18.25
CA GLU A 779 -17.66 15.24 -19.02
C GLU A 779 -17.37 13.87 -18.41
N TYR A 780 -17.18 13.82 -17.09
CA TYR A 780 -16.98 12.56 -16.36
C TYR A 780 -18.17 11.61 -16.48
N LEU A 781 -19.39 12.12 -16.30
CA LEU A 781 -20.59 11.29 -16.20
C LEU A 781 -21.27 11.05 -17.57
N GLY A 782 -20.92 11.78 -18.63
CA GLY A 782 -21.49 11.62 -19.96
C GLY A 782 -22.97 11.97 -20.06
N ILE A 783 -23.38 13.12 -19.51
CA ILE A 783 -24.76 13.66 -19.58
C ILE A 783 -24.83 14.97 -20.36
N ASP A 784 -26.05 15.34 -20.74
CA ASP A 784 -26.35 16.67 -21.27
C ASP A 784 -25.97 17.78 -20.26
N ARG A 785 -25.52 18.92 -20.77
CA ARG A 785 -25.21 20.09 -19.95
C ARG A 785 -26.50 20.68 -19.38
N PRO A 786 -26.60 20.94 -18.06
CA PRO A 786 -27.75 21.62 -17.48
C PRO A 786 -27.79 23.09 -17.92
N VAL A 787 -28.94 23.74 -17.71
CA VAL A 787 -29.03 25.19 -17.82
C VAL A 787 -28.27 25.81 -16.64
N MET A 788 -27.12 26.42 -16.93
CA MET A 788 -26.27 27.08 -15.93
C MET A 788 -27.05 28.16 -15.18
N LYS A 789 -26.98 28.14 -13.84
CA LYS A 789 -27.68 29.11 -12.99
C LYS A 789 -26.94 30.44 -12.94
N THR A 790 -27.66 31.54 -13.11
CA THR A 790 -27.13 32.88 -12.84
C THR A 790 -26.96 33.09 -11.34
N ILE A 791 -25.99 33.90 -10.92
CA ILE A 791 -25.75 34.14 -9.48
C ILE A 791 -26.97 34.77 -8.79
N GLN A 792 -27.83 35.51 -9.52
CA GLN A 792 -29.08 36.00 -8.95
C GLN A 792 -30.04 34.84 -8.63
N GLU A 793 -30.28 33.91 -9.55
CA GLU A 793 -31.10 32.71 -9.26
C GLU A 793 -30.53 31.87 -8.11
N VAL A 794 -29.19 31.81 -7.96
CA VAL A 794 -28.54 31.17 -6.81
C VAL A 794 -28.89 31.92 -5.52
N ARG A 795 -28.72 33.26 -5.48
CA ARG A 795 -29.06 34.10 -4.32
C ARG A 795 -30.54 34.00 -3.96
N ASP A 796 -31.43 34.09 -4.95
CA ASP A 796 -32.88 34.00 -4.79
C ASP A 796 -33.27 32.65 -4.15
N THR A 797 -32.73 31.54 -4.69
CA THR A 797 -32.93 30.20 -4.12
C THR A 797 -32.47 30.13 -2.66
N LEU A 798 -31.31 30.70 -2.31
CA LEU A 798 -30.82 30.72 -0.93
C LEU A 798 -31.71 31.55 0.01
N VAL A 799 -32.37 32.61 -0.49
CA VAL A 799 -33.37 33.39 0.25
C VAL A 799 -34.68 32.62 0.41
N ASP A 800 -35.12 31.87 -0.61
CA ASP A 800 -36.29 30.98 -0.52
C ASP A 800 -36.06 29.88 0.54
N ILE A 801 -34.85 29.29 0.60
CA ILE A 801 -34.50 28.31 1.65
C ILE A 801 -34.46 28.96 3.04
N GLU A 802 -33.91 30.17 3.19
CA GLU A 802 -33.96 30.91 4.46
C GLU A 802 -35.42 31.16 4.90
N THR A 803 -36.29 31.52 3.96
CA THR A 803 -37.71 31.82 4.21
C THR A 803 -38.52 30.55 4.52
N ALA A 804 -38.25 29.44 3.83
CA ALA A 804 -38.99 28.19 3.99
C ALA A 804 -38.53 27.34 5.19
N THR A 805 -37.29 27.49 5.65
CA THR A 805 -36.68 26.58 6.66
C THR A 805 -36.17 27.28 7.91
N GLY A 806 -35.93 28.60 7.88
CA GLY A 806 -35.23 29.34 8.94
C GLY A 806 -33.72 29.05 9.04
N GLY A 807 -33.19 28.11 8.25
CA GLY A 807 -31.76 27.88 8.10
C GLY A 807 -31.13 28.93 7.18
N LYS A 808 -29.96 29.45 7.54
CA LYS A 808 -29.22 30.44 6.75
C LYS A 808 -28.06 29.77 6.03
N PRO A 809 -28.20 29.44 4.72
CA PRO A 809 -27.18 28.75 3.96
C PRO A 809 -26.09 29.68 3.42
N ALA A 810 -24.86 29.19 3.41
CA ALA A 810 -23.75 29.69 2.61
C ALA A 810 -23.21 28.57 1.72
N LEU A 811 -22.99 28.87 0.44
CA LEU A 811 -22.20 28.04 -0.46
C LEU A 811 -20.73 28.41 -0.27
N ILE A 812 -19.87 27.44 0.03
CA ILE A 812 -18.42 27.61 0.11
C ILE A 812 -17.79 26.82 -1.03
N TYR A 813 -17.30 27.56 -2.03
CA TYR A 813 -16.48 27.00 -3.10
C TYR A 813 -15.02 26.92 -2.63
N ILE A 814 -14.44 25.73 -2.69
CA ILE A 814 -13.01 25.48 -2.41
C ILE A 814 -12.32 25.18 -3.74
N SER A 815 -11.41 26.07 -4.14
CA SER A 815 -10.71 26.02 -5.43
C SER A 815 -9.21 26.30 -5.27
N PHE A 816 -8.48 26.18 -6.36
CA PHE A 816 -7.05 26.48 -6.46
C PHE A 816 -6.78 27.42 -7.64
N ILE A 817 -5.81 28.32 -7.48
CA ILE A 817 -5.36 29.27 -8.51
C ILE A 817 -3.81 29.27 -8.60
N PRO A 818 -3.21 29.48 -9.79
CA PRO A 818 -1.76 29.49 -9.91
C PRO A 818 -1.07 30.53 -9.03
N LYS A 819 0.04 30.10 -8.41
CA LYS A 819 0.85 30.90 -7.47
C LYS A 819 1.41 32.20 -8.06
N THR A 820 1.47 32.30 -9.38
CA THR A 820 1.88 33.49 -10.15
C THR A 820 0.81 34.58 -10.21
N VAL A 821 -0.44 34.27 -9.84
CA VAL A 821 -1.59 35.19 -9.92
C VAL A 821 -1.55 36.20 -8.77
N LYS A 822 -1.22 37.46 -9.10
CA LYS A 822 -1.39 38.58 -8.16
C LYS A 822 -2.88 38.75 -7.84
N GLY A 823 -3.20 38.88 -6.55
CA GLY A 823 -4.54 38.61 -5.99
C GLY A 823 -5.75 39.35 -6.56
N ASN A 824 -5.58 40.35 -7.42
CA ASN A 824 -6.67 41.11 -8.06
C ASN A 824 -7.08 40.56 -9.44
N VAL A 825 -6.37 39.55 -9.98
CA VAL A 825 -6.64 39.00 -11.33
C VAL A 825 -7.61 37.82 -11.24
N LEU A 826 -8.74 37.92 -11.94
CA LEU A 826 -9.69 36.82 -12.14
C LEU A 826 -9.35 36.09 -13.43
N LEU A 827 -8.88 34.84 -13.32
CA LEU A 827 -8.45 34.05 -14.48
C LEU A 827 -9.61 33.49 -15.31
N GLU A 828 -9.30 33.15 -16.55
CA GLU A 828 -10.18 32.42 -17.47
C GLU A 828 -9.86 30.92 -17.36
N GLN A 829 -10.78 30.15 -16.79
CA GLN A 829 -10.48 28.82 -16.27
C GLN A 829 -10.66 27.70 -17.32
N ASN A 830 -9.57 27.39 -18.02
CA ASN A 830 -9.29 26.06 -18.61
C ASN A 830 -7.90 25.61 -18.13
N LEU A 831 -7.73 25.48 -16.81
CA LEU A 831 -6.46 25.18 -16.17
C LEU A 831 -6.54 23.83 -15.43
N THR A 832 -5.61 22.93 -15.76
CA THR A 832 -5.37 21.69 -15.03
C THR A 832 -4.69 22.01 -13.70
N PRO A 833 -5.26 21.65 -12.53
CA PRO A 833 -4.68 22.02 -11.24
C PRO A 833 -3.24 21.52 -11.05
N GLN A 834 -2.36 22.40 -10.58
CA GLN A 834 -0.96 22.11 -10.26
C GLN A 834 -0.76 21.96 -8.74
N ASP A 835 0.32 21.30 -8.34
CA ASP A 835 0.58 21.02 -6.93
C ASP A 835 1.10 22.24 -6.14
N ASP A 836 1.57 23.30 -6.80
CA ASP A 836 1.94 24.57 -6.17
C ASP A 836 0.86 25.66 -6.24
N ASP A 837 -0.27 25.40 -6.93
CA ASP A 837 -1.45 26.29 -6.92
C ASP A 837 -1.89 26.60 -5.48
N ILE A 838 -2.30 27.84 -5.22
CA ILE A 838 -2.68 28.33 -3.89
C ILE A 838 -4.20 28.26 -3.67
N LEU A 839 -4.59 28.01 -2.42
CA LEU A 839 -5.99 27.89 -2.00
C LEU A 839 -6.79 29.19 -2.22
N GLU A 840 -7.91 29.07 -2.93
CA GLU A 840 -8.94 30.10 -3.09
C GLU A 840 -10.26 29.64 -2.43
N LEU A 841 -10.81 30.49 -1.56
CA LEU A 841 -12.11 30.33 -0.94
C LEU A 841 -13.07 31.40 -1.46
N LEU A 842 -14.26 30.98 -1.89
CA LEU A 842 -15.36 31.85 -2.28
C LEU A 842 -16.64 31.48 -1.52
N MET A 843 -17.25 32.45 -0.87
CA MET A 843 -18.46 32.28 -0.06
C MET A 843 -19.61 33.12 -0.65
N LEU A 844 -20.72 32.46 -0.98
CA LEU A 844 -21.94 33.07 -1.48
C LEU A 844 -23.12 32.81 -0.53
N THR A 845 -23.90 33.85 -0.26
CA THR A 845 -25.09 33.83 0.60
C THR A 845 -26.26 34.51 -0.12
N GLY A 846 -27.50 34.20 0.25
CA GLY A 846 -28.69 34.81 -0.38
C GLY A 846 -28.78 36.33 -0.22
N LYS A 847 -28.12 36.89 0.80
CA LYS A 847 -28.04 38.32 1.10
C LYS A 847 -26.58 38.74 1.32
N GLY A 848 -26.26 39.99 0.98
CA GLY A 848 -24.91 40.56 1.11
C GLY A 848 -23.96 40.22 -0.03
N VAL A 849 -22.85 40.95 -0.14
CA VAL A 849 -21.83 40.76 -1.21
C VAL A 849 -21.13 39.39 -1.08
N PRO A 850 -20.72 38.73 -2.18
CA PRO A 850 -19.94 37.50 -2.09
C PRO A 850 -18.54 37.78 -1.52
N ILE A 851 -18.02 36.86 -0.71
CA ILE A 851 -16.70 36.99 -0.09
C ILE A 851 -15.69 36.14 -0.85
N ARG A 852 -14.50 36.69 -1.09
CA ARG A 852 -13.33 35.98 -1.61
C ARG A 852 -12.16 36.07 -0.64
N LYS A 853 -11.48 34.96 -0.36
CA LYS A 853 -10.23 34.92 0.41
C LYS A 853 -9.23 34.03 -0.34
N VAL A 854 -7.98 34.46 -0.42
CA VAL A 854 -6.87 33.64 -0.94
C VAL A 854 -5.93 33.34 0.21
N VAL A 855 -5.58 32.07 0.37
CA VAL A 855 -4.81 31.55 1.51
C VAL A 855 -3.49 30.99 1.00
N ASN A 856 -2.36 31.39 1.59
CA ASN A 856 -1.02 31.01 1.15
C ASN A 856 -0.64 29.59 1.59
N VAL A 857 -1.37 28.60 1.07
CA VAL A 857 -1.20 27.16 1.26
C VAL A 857 -1.33 26.50 -0.10
N THR A 858 -0.40 25.61 -0.47
CA THR A 858 -0.42 24.95 -1.77
C THR A 858 -1.42 23.80 -1.80
N ARG A 859 -1.89 23.44 -3.01
CA ARG A 859 -2.71 22.26 -3.27
C ARG A 859 -2.09 20.98 -2.71
N SER A 860 -0.79 20.79 -2.92
CA SER A 860 -0.02 19.66 -2.36
C SER A 860 -0.04 19.62 -0.82
N GLN A 861 0.21 20.74 -0.15
CA GLN A 861 0.17 20.84 1.32
C GLN A 861 -1.22 20.48 1.87
N LEU A 862 -2.27 21.03 1.27
CA LEU A 862 -3.64 20.82 1.71
C LEU A 862 -4.07 19.36 1.53
N LEU A 863 -3.77 18.76 0.38
CA LEU A 863 -4.06 17.34 0.10
C LEU A 863 -3.27 16.40 1.03
N ALA A 864 -2.01 16.70 1.35
CA ALA A 864 -1.21 15.91 2.28
C ALA A 864 -1.77 15.93 3.72
N VAL A 865 -2.19 17.09 4.20
CA VAL A 865 -2.84 17.21 5.53
C VAL A 865 -4.22 16.55 5.53
N ASN A 866 -5.03 16.73 4.48
CA ASN A 866 -6.32 16.04 4.35
C ASN A 866 -6.17 14.50 4.35
N LYS A 867 -5.17 13.96 3.64
CA LYS A 867 -4.86 12.53 3.65
C LYS A 867 -4.50 12.04 5.06
N THR A 868 -3.66 12.78 5.78
CA THR A 868 -3.25 12.44 7.15
C THR A 868 -4.42 12.51 8.13
N PHE A 869 -5.24 13.56 8.06
CA PHE A 869 -6.47 13.71 8.82
C PHE A 869 -7.44 12.54 8.58
N THR A 870 -7.68 12.21 7.31
CA THR A 870 -8.57 11.10 6.91
C THR A 870 -8.04 9.74 7.41
N ASN A 871 -6.74 9.49 7.35
CA ASN A 871 -6.13 8.26 7.86
C ASN A 871 -6.34 8.05 9.38
N TYR A 872 -6.41 9.13 10.17
CA TYR A 872 -6.72 9.04 11.60
C TYR A 872 -8.22 8.90 11.84
N VAL A 873 -9.06 9.72 11.19
CA VAL A 873 -10.53 9.65 11.35
C VAL A 873 -11.10 8.29 10.94
N THR A 874 -10.52 7.64 9.93
CA THR A 874 -10.90 6.29 9.48
C THR A 874 -10.40 5.16 10.38
N ASN A 875 -9.50 5.43 11.34
CA ASN A 875 -8.96 4.43 12.27
C ASN A 875 -9.39 4.72 13.73
N PRO A 876 -10.36 3.98 14.29
CA PRO A 876 -10.82 4.19 15.67
C PRO A 876 -9.77 3.86 16.73
N GLY A 877 -8.72 3.11 16.38
CA GLY A 877 -7.56 2.87 17.25
C GLY A 877 -6.60 4.07 17.36
N SER A 878 -6.75 5.12 16.55
CA SER A 878 -5.85 6.29 16.54
C SER A 878 -6.17 7.36 17.61
N GLY A 879 -7.19 7.13 18.45
CA GLY A 879 -7.47 7.89 19.67
C GLY A 879 -7.93 9.33 19.44
N ARG A 880 -6.97 10.27 19.38
CA ARG A 880 -7.20 11.71 19.13
C ARG A 880 -6.23 12.32 18.12
N ASN A 881 -5.44 11.50 17.42
CA ASN A 881 -4.36 11.96 16.54
C ASN A 881 -4.84 12.79 15.34
N HIS A 882 -6.12 12.72 15.00
CA HIS A 882 -6.76 13.57 13.99
C HIS A 882 -6.80 15.06 14.39
N ILE A 883 -6.74 15.42 15.67
CA ILE A 883 -6.93 16.81 16.15
C ILE A 883 -5.91 17.78 15.54
N THR A 884 -4.62 17.42 15.50
CA THR A 884 -3.57 18.31 14.99
C THR A 884 -3.72 18.64 13.50
N PRO A 885 -3.84 17.67 12.56
CA PRO A 885 -4.10 17.99 11.15
C PRO A 885 -5.51 18.60 10.94
N SER A 886 -6.49 18.26 11.77
CA SER A 886 -7.84 18.84 11.71
C SER A 886 -7.86 20.34 12.03
N LYS A 887 -7.08 20.80 13.02
CA LYS A 887 -6.85 22.23 13.33
C LYS A 887 -6.25 22.99 12.15
N LEU A 888 -5.30 22.39 11.42
CA LEU A 888 -4.71 23.01 10.23
C LEU A 888 -5.76 23.20 9.13
N LEU A 889 -6.59 22.18 8.87
CA LEU A 889 -7.71 22.30 7.91
C LEU A 889 -8.73 23.35 8.34
N TYR A 890 -9.07 23.46 9.62
CA TYR A 890 -9.94 24.53 10.12
C TYR A 890 -9.35 25.93 9.87
N ASN A 891 -8.08 26.11 10.21
CA ASN A 891 -7.36 27.38 10.04
C ASN A 891 -7.22 27.81 8.57
N TRP A 892 -7.22 26.85 7.63
CA TRP A 892 -7.12 27.13 6.19
C TRP A 892 -8.48 27.31 5.52
N LEU A 893 -9.50 26.54 5.91
CA LEU A 893 -10.78 26.46 5.19
C LEU A 893 -11.93 27.25 5.83
N ILE A 894 -11.93 27.41 7.16
CA ILE A 894 -13.08 27.95 7.92
C ILE A 894 -12.72 29.27 8.60
N ALA A 895 -11.57 29.32 9.30
CA ALA A 895 -11.14 30.52 10.02
C ALA A 895 -11.09 31.82 9.17
N PRO A 896 -10.71 31.80 7.87
CA PRO A 896 -10.73 33.00 7.02
C PRO A 896 -12.15 33.56 6.74
N LEU A 897 -13.20 32.78 7.02
CA LEU A 897 -14.60 33.13 6.77
C LEU A 897 -15.39 33.41 8.07
N ASN A 898 -14.87 33.01 9.24
CA ASN A 898 -15.56 33.07 10.54
C ASN A 898 -16.30 34.39 10.82
N SER A 899 -15.66 35.55 10.56
CA SER A 899 -16.28 36.86 10.79
C SER A 899 -17.56 37.05 9.99
N HIS A 900 -17.53 36.66 8.71
CA HIS A 900 -18.65 36.78 7.77
C HIS A 900 -19.74 35.74 8.04
N LEU A 901 -19.35 34.53 8.49
CA LEU A 901 -20.27 33.50 8.94
C LEU A 901 -21.05 33.94 10.19
N GLN A 902 -20.37 34.55 11.17
CA GLN A 902 -20.97 35.07 12.40
C GLN A 902 -21.85 36.31 12.14
N GLU A 903 -21.33 37.29 11.40
CA GLU A 903 -22.05 38.53 11.02
C GLU A 903 -23.37 38.22 10.32
N ARG A 904 -23.36 37.31 9.34
CA ARG A 904 -24.55 36.93 8.57
C ARG A 904 -25.41 35.87 9.27
N GLN A 905 -24.98 35.38 10.43
CA GLN A 905 -25.62 34.33 11.24
C GLN A 905 -25.83 33.02 10.46
N ILE A 906 -24.85 32.64 9.65
CA ILE A 906 -24.87 31.40 8.86
C ILE A 906 -24.88 30.19 9.79
N ASN A 907 -25.73 29.22 9.50
CA ASN A 907 -25.81 27.95 10.25
C ASN A 907 -25.79 26.71 9.35
N ASN A 908 -25.85 26.88 8.02
CA ASN A 908 -25.75 25.79 7.05
C ASN A 908 -24.63 26.06 6.04
N LEU A 909 -23.67 25.13 5.94
CA LEU A 909 -22.51 25.20 5.05
C LEU A 909 -22.61 24.12 3.98
N VAL A 910 -22.67 24.55 2.72
CA VAL A 910 -22.72 23.69 1.53
C VAL A 910 -21.39 23.83 0.80
N PHE A 911 -20.58 22.77 0.81
CA PHE A 911 -19.25 22.78 0.22
C PHE A 911 -19.27 22.28 -1.23
N ILE A 912 -18.65 23.06 -2.11
CA ILE A 912 -18.50 22.74 -3.54
C ILE A 912 -17.00 22.77 -3.84
N THR A 913 -16.37 21.60 -3.91
CA THR A 913 -14.91 21.48 -3.82
C THR A 913 -14.26 20.99 -5.11
N ASP A 914 -13.00 21.38 -5.31
CA ASP A 914 -12.15 20.87 -6.39
C ASP A 914 -11.78 19.38 -6.25
N VAL A 915 -11.23 18.81 -7.33
CA VAL A 915 -10.81 17.40 -7.42
C VAL A 915 -9.74 17.05 -6.36
N GLY A 916 -10.01 15.99 -5.60
CA GLY A 916 -9.17 15.51 -4.49
C GLY A 916 -9.66 15.93 -3.09
N LEU A 917 -10.65 16.84 -2.98
CA LEU A 917 -11.25 17.24 -1.69
C LEU A 917 -12.70 16.75 -1.49
N ARG A 918 -13.29 16.16 -2.53
CA ARG A 918 -14.69 15.72 -2.59
C ARG A 918 -15.04 14.59 -1.59
N SER A 919 -14.04 13.95 -0.99
CA SER A 919 -14.16 12.91 0.05
C SER A 919 -13.64 13.34 1.43
N MET A 920 -13.35 14.63 1.64
CA MET A 920 -12.83 15.17 2.91
C MET A 920 -13.85 14.98 4.07
N PRO A 921 -13.43 14.54 5.28
CA PRO A 921 -14.29 14.41 6.46
C PRO A 921 -14.69 15.77 7.09
N ILE A 922 -15.33 16.68 6.33
CA ILE A 922 -15.56 18.09 6.72
C ILE A 922 -16.29 18.21 8.08
N ALA A 923 -17.21 17.31 8.40
CA ALA A 923 -17.91 17.29 9.69
C ALA A 923 -16.98 17.08 10.91
N ALA A 924 -15.82 16.43 10.73
CA ALA A 924 -14.82 16.18 11.77
C ALA A 924 -13.66 17.20 11.76
N ILE A 925 -13.76 18.28 10.98
CA ILE A 925 -12.86 19.44 11.11
C ILE A 925 -13.08 20.05 12.51
N TYR A 926 -12.00 20.37 13.23
CA TYR A 926 -12.00 20.69 14.66
C TYR A 926 -11.28 22.02 14.89
N ASP A 927 -11.96 22.99 15.51
CA ASP A 927 -11.42 24.36 15.68
C ASP A 927 -10.37 24.46 16.80
N GLY A 928 -10.33 23.47 17.68
CA GLY A 928 -9.48 23.42 18.87
C GLY A 928 -10.25 23.22 20.17
N GLN A 929 -11.55 23.49 20.16
CA GLN A 929 -12.49 23.28 21.27
C GLN A 929 -13.59 22.29 20.88
N GLN A 930 -14.15 22.42 19.67
CA GLN A 930 -15.32 21.67 19.18
C GLN A 930 -15.19 21.28 17.70
N TYR A 931 -16.03 20.34 17.25
CA TYR A 931 -16.09 19.96 15.83
C TYR A 931 -17.02 20.90 15.04
N LEU A 932 -16.73 21.11 13.75
CA LEU A 932 -17.49 21.99 12.86
C LEU A 932 -19.00 21.64 12.83
N ILE A 933 -19.31 20.34 12.91
CA ILE A 933 -20.68 19.80 12.96
C ILE A 933 -21.47 20.19 14.22
N GLU A 934 -20.82 20.65 15.29
CA GLU A 934 -21.50 21.09 16.51
C GLU A 934 -22.16 22.46 16.31
N ASN A 935 -21.52 23.32 15.50
CA ASN A 935 -21.97 24.68 15.19
C ASN A 935 -22.82 24.76 13.90
N TYR A 936 -22.42 24.03 12.85
CA TYR A 936 -22.98 24.17 11.50
C TYR A 936 -23.52 22.85 10.95
N THR A 937 -24.57 22.89 10.13
CA THR A 937 -24.87 21.76 9.24
C THR A 937 -23.87 21.76 8.09
N VAL A 938 -23.39 20.58 7.70
CA VAL A 938 -22.33 20.39 6.70
C VAL A 938 -22.84 19.45 5.62
N SER A 939 -22.69 19.86 4.35
CA SER A 939 -23.08 19.08 3.18
C SER A 939 -22.16 19.33 1.99
N LEU A 940 -22.20 18.43 1.00
CA LEU A 940 -21.44 18.49 -0.24
C LEU A 940 -22.38 18.62 -1.44
N MET A 941 -22.03 19.42 -2.43
CA MET A 941 -22.83 19.60 -3.65
C MET A 941 -21.90 19.57 -4.88
N PRO A 942 -22.19 18.77 -5.94
CA PRO A 942 -21.28 18.64 -7.09
C PRO A 942 -21.08 19.94 -7.87
N SER A 943 -22.18 20.60 -8.19
CA SER A 943 -22.27 22.04 -8.49
C SER A 943 -23.70 22.49 -8.16
N PHE A 944 -23.90 23.80 -8.04
CA PHE A 944 -25.26 24.32 -7.84
C PHE A 944 -26.12 24.09 -9.09
N SER A 945 -25.54 24.30 -10.28
CA SER A 945 -26.26 24.16 -11.56
C SER A 945 -26.61 22.71 -11.95
N LEU A 946 -25.98 21.69 -11.34
CA LEU A 946 -26.31 20.27 -11.54
C LEU A 946 -27.33 19.70 -10.55
N THR A 947 -27.72 20.46 -9.52
CA THR A 947 -28.52 19.94 -8.41
C THR A 947 -29.96 20.45 -8.50
N ASP A 948 -30.98 19.60 -8.31
CA ASP A 948 -32.35 20.09 -8.12
C ASP A 948 -32.48 20.70 -6.71
N THR A 949 -32.36 22.02 -6.65
CA THR A 949 -32.35 22.83 -5.44
C THR A 949 -33.75 23.13 -4.87
N LYS A 950 -34.83 22.54 -5.41
CA LYS A 950 -36.18 22.72 -4.86
C LYS A 950 -36.35 22.03 -3.50
N TYR A 951 -36.72 22.79 -2.49
CA TYR A 951 -37.11 22.27 -1.16
C TYR A 951 -38.43 21.50 -1.21
N VAL A 952 -38.49 20.39 -0.47
CA VAL A 952 -39.69 19.57 -0.25
C VAL A 952 -39.67 19.06 1.19
N ASP A 953 -40.73 19.27 1.96
CA ASP A 953 -40.84 18.70 3.30
C ASP A 953 -41.14 17.19 3.22
N ILE A 954 -40.10 16.37 3.41
CA ILE A 954 -40.20 14.92 3.31
C ILE A 954 -40.83 14.23 4.52
N LYS A 955 -41.26 14.95 5.58
CA LYS A 955 -41.82 14.35 6.82
C LYS A 955 -43.05 13.45 6.62
N LYS A 956 -43.69 13.51 5.45
CA LYS A 956 -44.84 12.67 5.03
C LYS A 956 -44.50 11.68 3.91
N ALA A 957 -43.26 11.65 3.41
CA ALA A 957 -42.81 10.68 2.42
C ALA A 957 -42.77 9.27 3.01
N GLU A 958 -43.01 8.25 2.19
CA GLU A 958 -42.88 6.85 2.60
C GLU A 958 -41.46 6.34 2.35
N VAL A 959 -40.97 5.50 3.25
CA VAL A 959 -39.66 4.81 3.13
C VAL A 959 -39.83 3.47 2.41
N LEU A 960 -39.05 3.25 1.34
CA LEU A 960 -38.73 1.92 0.85
C LEU A 960 -37.40 1.49 1.46
N GLY A 961 -37.46 0.71 2.54
CA GLY A 961 -36.29 0.07 3.14
C GLY A 961 -36.03 -1.27 2.48
N MET A 962 -34.80 -1.52 2.05
CA MET A 962 -34.38 -2.82 1.53
C MET A 962 -32.96 -3.15 2.01
N GLY A 963 -32.64 -4.43 2.22
CA GLY A 963 -31.31 -4.80 2.67
C GLY A 963 -31.03 -6.29 2.72
N ALA A 964 -29.76 -6.64 2.90
CA ALA A 964 -29.29 -7.99 3.10
C ALA A 964 -28.48 -8.08 4.40
N SER A 965 -28.79 -9.13 5.18
CA SER A 965 -28.17 -9.44 6.47
C SER A 965 -27.30 -10.69 6.42
N GLN A 966 -27.48 -11.50 5.38
CA GLN A 966 -26.80 -12.77 5.14
C GLN A 966 -26.25 -12.76 3.71
N PHE A 967 -25.07 -13.35 3.53
CA PHE A 967 -24.36 -13.40 2.25
C PHE A 967 -23.60 -14.72 2.12
N MET A 968 -23.35 -15.19 0.90
CA MET A 968 -22.58 -16.42 0.68
C MET A 968 -21.06 -16.22 0.77
N ASN A 969 -20.56 -15.02 0.46
CA ASN A 969 -19.13 -14.71 0.27
C ASN A 969 -18.67 -13.44 1.01
N LEU A 970 -19.48 -12.92 1.95
CA LEU A 970 -19.21 -11.72 2.75
C LEU A 970 -19.70 -11.95 4.19
N ASP A 971 -19.17 -11.19 5.15
CA ASP A 971 -19.60 -11.27 6.54
C ASP A 971 -21.08 -10.89 6.71
N PRO A 972 -21.84 -11.54 7.62
CA PRO A 972 -23.23 -11.16 7.91
C PRO A 972 -23.31 -9.77 8.54
N LEU A 973 -24.43 -9.07 8.28
CA LEU A 973 -24.74 -7.76 8.85
C LEU A 973 -25.97 -7.89 9.79
N PRO A 974 -25.76 -8.32 11.05
CA PRO A 974 -26.86 -8.64 11.97
C PRO A 974 -27.70 -7.42 12.39
N SER A 975 -27.20 -6.18 12.24
CA SER A 975 -28.03 -4.98 12.48
C SER A 975 -29.13 -4.80 11.44
N VAL A 976 -28.90 -5.16 10.17
CA VAL A 976 -29.77 -4.80 9.04
C VAL A 976 -31.26 -5.13 9.25
N PRO A 977 -31.66 -6.31 9.77
CA PRO A 977 -33.07 -6.60 10.05
C PRO A 977 -33.66 -5.69 11.13
N SER A 978 -32.86 -5.32 12.14
CA SER A 978 -33.26 -4.42 13.23
C SER A 978 -33.29 -2.95 12.80
N GLU A 979 -32.39 -2.54 11.90
CA GLU A 979 -32.35 -1.23 11.25
C GLU A 979 -33.61 -1.02 10.40
N LEU A 980 -33.86 -1.91 9.44
CA LEU A 980 -35.04 -1.85 8.56
C LEU A 980 -36.35 -1.88 9.35
N THR A 981 -36.46 -2.75 10.36
CA THR A 981 -37.65 -2.86 11.23
C THR A 981 -37.85 -1.59 12.07
N THR A 982 -36.78 -1.06 12.67
CA THR A 982 -36.87 0.14 13.51
C THR A 982 -37.20 1.38 12.68
N ILE A 983 -36.61 1.52 11.48
CA ILE A 983 -36.91 2.60 10.54
C ILE A 983 -38.36 2.51 10.06
N THR A 984 -38.81 1.37 9.52
CA THR A 984 -40.09 1.27 8.79
C THR A 984 -41.33 0.99 9.63
N GLN A 985 -41.17 0.58 10.89
CA GLN A 985 -42.29 0.25 11.80
C GLN A 985 -42.36 1.15 13.04
N LYS A 986 -41.23 1.67 13.54
CA LYS A 986 -41.18 2.48 14.77
C LYS A 986 -40.95 3.96 14.47
N LEU A 987 -39.93 4.28 13.68
CA LEU A 987 -39.48 5.66 13.46
C LEU A 987 -40.17 6.35 12.30
N TRP A 988 -40.50 5.63 11.23
CA TRP A 988 -41.07 6.14 9.99
C TRP A 988 -42.16 5.19 9.45
N PHE A 989 -42.93 5.63 8.46
CA PHE A 989 -43.91 4.79 7.76
C PHE A 989 -43.36 4.33 6.40
N GLY A 990 -43.44 3.05 6.10
CA GLY A 990 -42.84 2.50 4.88
C GLY A 990 -43.06 1.00 4.67
N ARG A 991 -42.26 0.42 3.77
CA ARG A 991 -42.14 -1.02 3.55
C ARG A 991 -40.69 -1.45 3.76
N ALA A 992 -40.49 -2.66 4.26
CA ALA A 992 -39.19 -3.31 4.39
C ALA A 992 -39.13 -4.58 3.53
N PHE A 993 -37.99 -4.83 2.90
CA PHE A 993 -37.68 -6.07 2.18
C PHE A 993 -36.28 -6.54 2.59
N LEU A 994 -36.13 -7.82 2.92
CA LEU A 994 -34.90 -8.38 3.51
C LEU A 994 -34.44 -9.60 2.70
N ASN A 995 -33.12 -9.79 2.63
CA ASN A 995 -32.48 -10.98 2.04
C ASN A 995 -33.09 -11.33 0.68
N GLU A 996 -33.79 -12.45 0.54
CA GLU A 996 -34.39 -12.95 -0.71
C GLU A 996 -35.25 -11.91 -1.47
N ASP A 997 -35.91 -10.98 -0.77
CA ASP A 997 -36.70 -9.92 -1.39
C ASP A 997 -35.87 -8.70 -1.82
N PHE A 998 -34.61 -8.58 -1.39
CA PHE A 998 -33.71 -7.48 -1.75
C PHE A 998 -32.96 -7.76 -3.07
N THR A 999 -33.73 -7.69 -4.16
CA THR A 999 -33.25 -7.86 -5.54
C THR A 999 -33.46 -6.60 -6.37
N LEU A 1000 -32.66 -6.40 -7.42
CA LEU A 1000 -32.79 -5.25 -8.33
C LEU A 1000 -34.18 -5.20 -8.98
N LYS A 1001 -34.73 -6.38 -9.26
CA LYS A 1001 -36.08 -6.59 -9.80
C LYS A 1001 -37.15 -6.09 -8.84
N ASN A 1002 -37.08 -6.44 -7.55
CA ASN A 1002 -38.07 -5.98 -6.56
C ASN A 1002 -37.92 -4.47 -6.28
N LEU A 1003 -36.70 -3.94 -6.12
CA LEU A 1003 -36.45 -2.49 -5.98
C LEU A 1003 -37.12 -1.68 -7.11
N THR A 1004 -36.94 -2.14 -8.35
CA THR A 1004 -37.58 -1.53 -9.53
C THR A 1004 -39.10 -1.66 -9.48
N ALA A 1005 -39.63 -2.85 -9.16
CA ALA A 1005 -41.06 -3.13 -9.13
C ALA A 1005 -41.81 -2.33 -8.04
N GLN A 1006 -41.24 -2.22 -6.82
CA GLN A 1006 -41.86 -1.44 -5.74
C GLN A 1006 -41.92 0.05 -6.10
N ARG A 1007 -40.84 0.61 -6.67
CA ARG A 1007 -40.85 2.00 -7.16
C ARG A 1007 -41.83 2.20 -8.31
N GLN A 1008 -41.99 1.25 -9.22
CA GLN A 1008 -43.02 1.34 -10.28
C GLN A 1008 -44.45 1.26 -9.74
N GLN A 1009 -44.69 0.52 -8.64
CA GLN A 1009 -45.99 0.46 -7.97
C GLN A 1009 -46.35 1.73 -7.20
N LYS A 1010 -45.36 2.42 -6.61
CA LYS A 1010 -45.59 3.60 -5.77
C LYS A 1010 -44.38 4.53 -5.66
N ALA A 1011 -44.64 5.83 -5.64
CA ALA A 1011 -43.65 6.84 -5.28
C ALA A 1011 -43.25 6.72 -3.79
N PHE A 1012 -42.02 6.29 -3.53
CA PHE A 1012 -41.37 6.34 -2.22
C PHE A 1012 -40.40 7.52 -2.21
N GLY A 1013 -40.73 8.58 -1.47
CA GLY A 1013 -39.88 9.78 -1.41
C GLY A 1013 -38.56 9.55 -0.66
N ILE A 1014 -38.44 8.46 0.10
CA ILE A 1014 -37.19 8.03 0.71
C ILE A 1014 -36.92 6.57 0.31
N VAL A 1015 -35.71 6.27 -0.17
CA VAL A 1015 -35.26 4.89 -0.40
C VAL A 1015 -34.01 4.64 0.45
N HIS A 1016 -33.98 3.53 1.16
CA HIS A 1016 -32.92 3.20 2.11
C HIS A 1016 -32.42 1.78 1.85
N LEU A 1017 -31.13 1.65 1.55
CA LEU A 1017 -30.47 0.40 1.18
C LEU A 1017 -29.44 0.05 2.26
N ALA A 1018 -29.61 -1.08 2.95
CA ALA A 1018 -28.77 -1.50 4.09
C ALA A 1018 -28.08 -2.84 3.79
N THR A 1019 -26.78 -2.81 3.50
CA THR A 1019 -26.04 -3.95 2.92
C THR A 1019 -24.52 -3.67 2.84
N HIS A 1020 -23.74 -4.60 2.30
CA HIS A 1020 -22.35 -4.33 1.90
C HIS A 1020 -22.25 -3.45 0.65
N GLY A 1021 -21.27 -2.57 0.66
CA GLY A 1021 -20.87 -1.76 -0.50
C GLY A 1021 -19.35 -1.81 -0.66
N GLU A 1022 -18.88 -1.94 -1.90
CA GLU A 1022 -17.46 -1.92 -2.20
C GLU A 1022 -17.16 -0.91 -3.30
N PHE A 1023 -16.34 0.09 -2.95
CA PHE A 1023 -15.74 1.01 -3.92
C PHE A 1023 -14.31 0.55 -4.24
N LYS A 1024 -14.05 0.28 -5.52
CA LYS A 1024 -12.75 -0.03 -6.09
C LYS A 1024 -12.34 1.06 -7.07
N SER A 1025 -11.13 1.59 -6.88
CA SER A 1025 -10.51 2.57 -7.78
C SER A 1025 -10.34 2.05 -9.21
N GLY A 1026 -10.39 2.98 -10.18
CA GLY A 1026 -10.34 2.69 -11.60
C GLY A 1026 -11.73 2.54 -12.23
N VAL A 1027 -11.88 1.62 -13.19
CA VAL A 1027 -13.08 1.52 -14.03
C VAL A 1027 -14.34 1.22 -13.20
N ALA A 1028 -15.34 2.11 -13.31
CA ALA A 1028 -16.57 2.14 -12.49
C ALA A 1028 -17.46 0.88 -12.51
N GLY A 1029 -17.15 -0.14 -13.32
CA GLY A 1029 -17.79 -1.46 -13.26
C GLY A 1029 -17.30 -2.36 -12.12
N ASN A 1030 -16.14 -2.04 -11.51
CA ASN A 1030 -15.55 -2.81 -10.42
C ASN A 1030 -16.13 -2.49 -9.03
N SER A 1031 -16.91 -1.41 -8.92
CA SER A 1031 -17.58 -1.00 -7.68
C SER A 1031 -19.04 -1.43 -7.69
N TYR A 1032 -19.54 -1.95 -6.54
CA TYR A 1032 -20.91 -2.46 -6.42
C TYR A 1032 -21.52 -2.18 -5.04
N ILE A 1033 -22.86 -2.10 -5.02
CA ILE A 1033 -23.68 -2.33 -3.83
C ILE A 1033 -24.15 -3.79 -3.90
N GLN A 1034 -23.95 -4.57 -2.85
CA GLN A 1034 -24.34 -5.98 -2.83
C GLN A 1034 -25.86 -6.08 -2.64
N LEU A 1035 -26.55 -6.68 -3.60
CA LEU A 1035 -27.94 -7.13 -3.44
C LEU A 1035 -27.92 -8.63 -3.07
N TRP A 1036 -29.08 -9.24 -2.86
CA TRP A 1036 -29.14 -10.67 -2.54
C TRP A 1036 -28.73 -11.57 -3.72
N ASP A 1037 -29.31 -11.30 -4.89
CA ASP A 1037 -29.15 -12.11 -6.10
C ASP A 1037 -28.02 -11.63 -7.02
N SER A 1038 -27.50 -10.42 -6.80
CA SER A 1038 -26.74 -9.67 -7.79
C SER A 1038 -25.91 -8.55 -7.18
N GLN A 1039 -25.05 -7.93 -7.99
CA GLN A 1039 -24.24 -6.77 -7.62
C GLN A 1039 -24.68 -5.56 -8.43
N LEU A 1040 -25.09 -4.50 -7.75
CA LEU A 1040 -25.61 -3.27 -8.33
C LEU A 1040 -24.45 -2.29 -8.59
N GLN A 1041 -24.01 -2.26 -9.84
CA GLN A 1041 -22.86 -1.47 -10.30
C GLN A 1041 -23.19 0.03 -10.47
N MET A 1042 -22.16 0.88 -10.47
CA MET A 1042 -22.32 2.35 -10.56
C MET A 1042 -23.06 2.81 -11.84
N ASN A 1043 -22.80 2.13 -12.96
CA ASN A 1043 -23.48 2.37 -14.24
C ASN A 1043 -24.99 2.02 -14.20
N GLN A 1044 -25.37 0.94 -13.51
CA GLN A 1044 -26.74 0.50 -13.31
C GLN A 1044 -27.50 1.40 -12.33
N MET A 1045 -26.82 1.96 -11.33
CA MET A 1045 -27.42 2.94 -10.41
C MET A 1045 -27.97 4.18 -11.11
N ARG A 1046 -27.42 4.54 -12.29
CA ARG A 1046 -28.00 5.58 -13.16
C ARG A 1046 -29.29 5.15 -13.87
N GLN A 1047 -29.39 3.88 -14.22
CA GLN A 1047 -30.52 3.31 -14.97
C GLN A 1047 -31.79 3.17 -14.12
N LEU A 1048 -31.68 3.33 -12.79
CA LEU A 1048 -32.81 3.29 -11.87
C LEU A 1048 -33.75 4.50 -11.98
N GLY A 1049 -33.30 5.64 -12.53
CA GLY A 1049 -34.16 6.82 -12.75
C GLY A 1049 -34.85 7.31 -11.46
N TRP A 1050 -34.07 7.83 -10.51
CA TRP A 1050 -34.55 8.26 -9.19
C TRP A 1050 -35.50 9.46 -9.23
N ASN A 1051 -35.63 10.15 -10.37
CA ASN A 1051 -36.65 11.17 -10.61
C ASN A 1051 -38.03 10.61 -11.02
N ASN A 1052 -38.14 9.33 -11.39
CA ASN A 1052 -39.39 8.73 -11.88
C ASN A 1052 -39.67 7.32 -11.29
N PRO A 1053 -40.55 7.20 -10.28
CA PRO A 1053 -41.10 8.30 -9.48
C PRO A 1053 -40.01 8.97 -8.63
N PRO A 1054 -40.22 10.24 -8.23
CA PRO A 1054 -39.20 11.06 -7.57
C PRO A 1054 -38.84 10.55 -6.17
N VAL A 1055 -37.54 10.51 -5.89
CA VAL A 1055 -36.94 10.18 -4.60
C VAL A 1055 -36.20 11.41 -4.07
N GLU A 1056 -36.65 11.93 -2.95
CA GLU A 1056 -36.11 13.12 -2.30
C GLU A 1056 -34.85 12.82 -1.48
N LEU A 1057 -34.70 11.58 -1.02
CA LEU A 1057 -33.52 11.10 -0.30
C LEU A 1057 -33.24 9.61 -0.58
N VAL A 1058 -32.04 9.31 -1.06
CA VAL A 1058 -31.48 7.95 -1.07
C VAL A 1058 -30.52 7.81 0.11
N VAL A 1059 -30.70 6.79 0.96
CA VAL A 1059 -29.80 6.46 2.06
C VAL A 1059 -29.06 5.16 1.70
N LEU A 1060 -27.74 5.25 1.57
CA LEU A 1060 -26.86 4.13 1.26
C LEU A 1060 -26.15 3.69 2.54
N SER A 1061 -26.85 2.90 3.36
CA SER A 1061 -26.37 2.34 4.63
C SER A 1061 -25.43 1.16 4.35
N ALA A 1062 -24.28 1.49 3.76
CA ALA A 1062 -23.31 0.56 3.20
C ALA A 1062 -21.92 1.21 3.09
N CYS A 1063 -20.87 0.40 3.15
CA CYS A 1063 -19.46 0.83 3.12
C CYS A 1063 -19.05 1.60 1.85
N ARG A 1064 -18.21 2.64 2.03
CA ARG A 1064 -17.55 3.45 0.98
C ARG A 1064 -18.47 4.02 -0.11
N THR A 1065 -19.75 4.24 0.18
CA THR A 1065 -20.75 4.64 -0.83
C THR A 1065 -20.69 6.10 -1.31
N ALA A 1066 -19.99 6.97 -0.59
CA ALA A 1066 -19.63 8.34 -0.99
C ALA A 1066 -18.15 8.47 -1.39
N LEU A 1067 -17.35 7.41 -1.29
CA LEU A 1067 -15.93 7.44 -1.64
C LEU A 1067 -15.77 7.56 -3.16
N GLY A 1068 -14.79 8.34 -3.57
CA GLY A 1068 -14.39 8.52 -4.96
C GLY A 1068 -12.93 8.91 -5.07
N ASP A 1069 -12.31 8.55 -6.19
CA ASP A 1069 -11.02 9.06 -6.63
C ASP A 1069 -11.22 9.98 -7.86
N LYS A 1070 -10.12 10.34 -8.54
CA LYS A 1070 -10.12 11.16 -9.77
C LYS A 1070 -10.85 10.53 -10.98
N GLU A 1071 -11.27 9.26 -10.89
CA GLU A 1071 -11.94 8.50 -11.96
C GLU A 1071 -13.36 8.03 -11.55
N ALA A 1072 -13.77 8.25 -10.29
CA ALA A 1072 -15.12 7.96 -9.81
C ALA A 1072 -15.60 8.87 -8.66
N GLU A 1073 -15.64 10.17 -8.91
CA GLU A 1073 -15.93 11.22 -7.93
C GLU A 1073 -17.34 11.13 -7.30
N PHE A 1074 -17.44 11.37 -5.98
CA PHE A 1074 -18.63 11.21 -5.13
C PHE A 1074 -19.29 9.81 -5.10
N GLY A 1075 -18.69 8.80 -5.73
CA GLY A 1075 -19.11 7.41 -5.60
C GLY A 1075 -20.56 7.14 -6.01
N PHE A 1076 -21.19 6.17 -5.35
CA PHE A 1076 -22.60 5.82 -5.56
C PHE A 1076 -23.57 6.96 -5.26
N ALA A 1077 -23.23 7.81 -4.28
CA ALA A 1077 -24.03 8.97 -3.92
C ALA A 1077 -24.11 10.01 -5.04
N GLY A 1078 -22.98 10.30 -5.69
CA GLY A 1078 -22.93 11.17 -6.87
C GLY A 1078 -23.82 10.66 -8.01
N PHE A 1079 -23.70 9.37 -8.33
CA PHE A 1079 -24.55 8.75 -9.37
C PHE A 1079 -26.04 8.73 -9.01
N ALA A 1080 -26.42 8.49 -7.75
CA ALA A 1080 -27.81 8.52 -7.32
C ALA A 1080 -28.43 9.92 -7.47
N VAL A 1081 -27.71 10.96 -7.04
CA VAL A 1081 -28.15 12.36 -7.22
C VAL A 1081 -28.26 12.73 -8.69
N GLN A 1082 -27.21 12.43 -9.47
CA GLN A 1082 -27.17 12.71 -10.91
C GLN A 1082 -28.33 12.05 -11.69
N SER A 1083 -28.70 10.82 -11.32
CA SER A 1083 -29.82 10.10 -11.95
C SER A 1083 -31.20 10.40 -11.33
N GLY A 1084 -31.31 11.51 -10.60
CA GLY A 1084 -32.57 12.16 -10.29
C GLY A 1084 -33.01 12.14 -8.83
N ALA A 1085 -32.19 11.64 -7.91
CA ALA A 1085 -32.45 11.81 -6.48
C ALA A 1085 -32.09 13.23 -6.06
N LYS A 1086 -32.88 13.90 -5.22
CA LYS A 1086 -32.47 15.24 -4.76
C LYS A 1086 -31.26 15.17 -3.82
N SER A 1087 -31.20 14.14 -2.99
CA SER A 1087 -30.17 13.97 -1.94
C SER A 1087 -29.71 12.52 -1.85
N ALA A 1088 -28.43 12.32 -1.56
CA ALA A 1088 -27.88 11.03 -1.14
C ALA A 1088 -27.16 11.16 0.22
N LEU A 1089 -27.46 10.25 1.15
CA LEU A 1089 -26.73 10.06 2.41
C LEU A 1089 -25.90 8.78 2.30
N ALA A 1090 -24.58 8.90 2.40
CA ALA A 1090 -23.66 7.81 2.06
C ALA A 1090 -22.31 7.93 2.78
N SER A 1091 -21.54 6.84 2.84
CA SER A 1091 -20.35 6.74 3.69
C SER A 1091 -19.02 6.99 2.97
N LEU A 1092 -18.13 7.75 3.60
CA LEU A 1092 -16.79 8.10 3.09
C LEU A 1092 -15.77 6.95 3.27
N TRP A 1093 -16.01 6.01 4.19
CA TRP A 1093 -15.14 4.86 4.46
C TRP A 1093 -15.92 3.58 4.77
N SER A 1094 -15.19 2.49 5.09
CA SER A 1094 -15.76 1.24 5.60
C SER A 1094 -16.28 1.45 7.02
N VAL A 1095 -17.57 1.22 7.24
CA VAL A 1095 -18.27 1.52 8.50
C VAL A 1095 -18.54 0.26 9.32
N SER A 1096 -18.62 0.42 10.63
CA SER A 1096 -19.04 -0.62 11.57
C SER A 1096 -20.57 -0.79 11.56
N ASP A 1097 -21.06 -2.03 11.58
CA ASP A 1097 -22.50 -2.37 11.56
C ASP A 1097 -23.26 -1.70 12.72
N GLU A 1098 -22.77 -1.85 13.95
CA GLU A 1098 -23.40 -1.30 15.16
C GLU A 1098 -23.35 0.23 15.24
N GLY A 1099 -22.29 0.84 14.72
CA GLY A 1099 -22.17 2.30 14.61
C GLY A 1099 -23.11 2.88 13.56
N THR A 1100 -23.31 2.16 12.45
CA THR A 1100 -24.21 2.55 11.36
C THR A 1100 -25.66 2.47 11.81
N PHE A 1101 -26.05 1.36 12.45
CA PHE A 1101 -27.38 1.19 13.05
C PHE A 1101 -27.70 2.28 14.08
N GLY A 1102 -26.72 2.64 14.92
CA GLY A 1102 -26.82 3.77 15.84
C GLY A 1102 -27.08 5.11 15.14
N LEU A 1103 -26.28 5.42 14.11
CA LEU A 1103 -26.42 6.67 13.35
C LEU A 1103 -27.74 6.74 12.58
N MET A 1104 -28.15 5.66 11.90
CA MET A 1104 -29.36 5.63 11.06
C MET A 1104 -30.63 5.67 11.91
N THR A 1105 -30.67 4.95 13.04
CA THR A 1105 -31.76 5.05 14.03
C THR A 1105 -31.91 6.49 14.50
N GLN A 1106 -30.81 7.12 14.94
CA GLN A 1106 -30.84 8.51 15.40
C GLN A 1106 -31.17 9.49 14.26
N PHE A 1107 -30.70 9.26 13.03
CA PHE A 1107 -31.01 10.09 11.86
C PHE A 1107 -32.52 10.13 11.59
N TYR A 1108 -33.17 8.96 11.47
CA TYR A 1108 -34.62 8.89 11.24
C TYR A 1108 -35.45 9.45 12.41
N GLU A 1109 -34.98 9.32 13.66
CA GLU A 1109 -35.58 10.04 14.80
C GLU A 1109 -35.57 11.56 14.59
N LYS A 1110 -34.41 12.14 14.26
CA LYS A 1110 -34.27 13.60 14.09
C LYS A 1110 -34.93 14.10 12.81
N LEU A 1111 -35.03 13.28 11.76
CA LEU A 1111 -35.62 13.65 10.47
C LEU A 1111 -37.11 14.00 10.54
N LYS A 1112 -37.86 13.45 11.51
CA LYS A 1112 -39.25 13.88 11.79
C LYS A 1112 -39.36 15.29 12.40
N GLN A 1113 -38.25 15.84 12.90
CA GLN A 1113 -38.22 17.05 13.73
C GLN A 1113 -37.43 18.20 13.09
N ALA A 1114 -36.46 17.88 12.24
CA ALA A 1114 -35.62 18.88 11.58
C ALA A 1114 -36.40 19.65 10.50
N PRO A 1115 -36.08 20.93 10.26
CA PRO A 1115 -36.60 21.66 9.11
C PRO A 1115 -35.98 21.17 7.79
N VAL A 1116 -34.78 20.59 7.82
CA VAL A 1116 -34.00 20.16 6.65
C VAL A 1116 -33.30 18.83 6.87
N LYS A 1117 -33.06 18.07 5.79
CA LYS A 1117 -32.37 16.75 5.82
C LYS A 1117 -31.00 16.82 6.50
N VAL A 1118 -30.19 17.84 6.21
CA VAL A 1118 -28.83 17.97 6.78
C VAL A 1118 -28.83 18.28 8.30
N GLU A 1119 -29.85 18.95 8.83
CA GLU A 1119 -29.99 19.22 10.28
C GLU A 1119 -30.39 17.95 11.04
N ALA A 1120 -31.08 17.01 10.40
CA ALA A 1120 -31.31 15.69 10.98
C ALA A 1120 -30.02 14.90 11.12
N LEU A 1121 -29.16 14.93 10.09
CA LEU A 1121 -27.83 14.30 10.12
C LEU A 1121 -26.94 14.93 11.20
N ARG A 1122 -26.83 16.26 11.22
CA ARG A 1122 -26.07 16.99 12.24
C ARG A 1122 -26.49 16.62 13.66
N ARG A 1123 -27.80 16.63 13.95
CA ARG A 1123 -28.35 16.23 15.26
C ARG A 1123 -28.11 14.76 15.61
N ALA A 1124 -27.95 13.87 14.64
CA ALA A 1124 -27.58 12.48 14.88
C ALA A 1124 -26.08 12.36 15.20
N GLN A 1125 -25.23 13.02 14.42
CA GLN A 1125 -23.78 13.04 14.60
C GLN A 1125 -23.36 13.65 15.95
N VAL A 1126 -23.94 14.80 16.32
CA VAL A 1126 -23.68 15.47 17.61
C VAL A 1126 -24.14 14.61 18.80
N ALA A 1127 -25.23 13.85 18.66
CA ALA A 1127 -25.70 12.95 19.72
C ALA A 1127 -24.79 11.72 19.92
N MET A 1128 -24.25 11.15 18.84
CA MET A 1128 -23.21 10.11 18.94
C MET A 1128 -21.92 10.64 19.55
N LEU A 1129 -21.44 11.81 19.09
CA LEU A 1129 -20.29 12.51 19.65
C LEU A 1129 -20.42 12.75 21.16
N LYS A 1130 -21.61 13.13 21.65
CA LYS A 1130 -21.92 13.35 23.07
C LYS A 1130 -22.21 12.08 23.87
N GLY A 1131 -22.24 10.91 23.24
CA GLY A 1131 -22.53 9.63 23.90
C GLY A 1131 -24.00 9.42 24.29
N GLU A 1132 -24.91 10.25 23.78
CA GLU A 1132 -26.37 10.04 23.87
C GLU A 1132 -26.77 8.75 23.12
N VAL A 1133 -26.01 8.40 22.07
CA VAL A 1133 -26.15 7.16 21.31
C VAL A 1133 -24.96 6.24 21.63
N ARG A 1134 -25.25 5.05 22.18
CA ARG A 1134 -24.26 4.06 22.65
C ARG A 1134 -24.88 2.67 22.76
N LEU A 1135 -24.03 1.63 22.82
CA LEU A 1135 -24.46 0.30 23.25
C LEU A 1135 -24.32 0.21 24.78
N GLU A 1136 -25.39 -0.19 25.47
CA GLU A 1136 -25.40 -0.28 26.94
C GLU A 1136 -26.46 -1.29 27.42
N SER A 1137 -26.02 -2.35 28.10
CA SER A 1137 -26.85 -3.45 28.64
C SER A 1137 -27.61 -4.24 27.57
N GLY A 1138 -26.95 -4.59 26.46
CA GLY A 1138 -27.54 -5.37 25.35
C GLY A 1138 -28.55 -4.58 24.51
N LYS A 1139 -28.52 -3.24 24.57
CA LYS A 1139 -29.42 -2.34 23.85
C LYS A 1139 -28.66 -1.19 23.22
N LEU A 1140 -29.09 -0.78 22.03
CA LEU A 1140 -28.78 0.54 21.48
C LEU A 1140 -29.60 1.56 22.28
N ARG A 1141 -28.93 2.43 23.03
CA ARG A 1141 -29.56 3.59 23.68
C ARG A 1141 -29.64 4.74 22.68
N THR A 1142 -30.79 5.40 22.61
CA THR A 1142 -30.95 6.68 21.91
C THR A 1142 -31.48 7.74 22.87
N ALA A 1143 -31.56 8.99 22.40
CA ALA A 1143 -32.15 10.08 23.16
C ALA A 1143 -33.69 9.99 23.31
N ARG A 1144 -34.33 8.96 22.75
CA ARG A 1144 -35.79 8.74 22.80
C ARG A 1144 -36.22 7.37 23.31
N GLY A 1145 -35.31 6.40 23.43
CA GLY A 1145 -35.60 5.10 24.05
C GLY A 1145 -34.50 4.07 23.84
N ASP A 1146 -34.76 2.87 24.34
CA ASP A 1146 -33.92 1.70 24.09
C ASP A 1146 -34.40 0.95 22.84
N VAL A 1147 -33.49 0.58 21.94
CA VAL A 1147 -33.73 -0.43 20.90
C VAL A 1147 -32.94 -1.69 21.27
N PRO A 1148 -33.57 -2.88 21.43
CA PRO A 1148 -32.86 -4.12 21.67
C PRO A 1148 -31.84 -4.41 20.55
N LEU A 1149 -30.68 -4.95 20.92
CA LEU A 1149 -29.69 -5.40 19.94
C LEU A 1149 -30.03 -6.81 19.40
N PRO A 1150 -29.67 -7.13 18.15
CA PRO A 1150 -29.45 -8.50 17.70
C PRO A 1150 -28.50 -9.23 18.65
N GLU A 1151 -28.73 -10.54 18.86
CA GLU A 1151 -27.98 -11.39 19.79
C GLU A 1151 -26.45 -11.31 19.58
N VAL A 1152 -25.99 -11.39 18.33
CA VAL A 1152 -24.57 -11.25 17.92
C VAL A 1152 -23.95 -9.90 18.33
N LEU A 1153 -24.74 -8.83 18.44
CA LEU A 1153 -24.25 -7.51 18.87
C LEU A 1153 -24.29 -7.32 20.40
N VAL A 1154 -24.99 -8.18 21.14
CA VAL A 1154 -24.93 -8.21 22.61
C VAL A 1154 -23.55 -8.69 23.07
N GLU A 1155 -22.92 -9.59 22.31
CA GLU A 1155 -21.56 -10.10 22.56
C GLU A 1155 -20.47 -9.01 22.46
N LEU A 1156 -20.74 -7.89 21.77
CA LEU A 1156 -19.84 -6.74 21.69
C LEU A 1156 -19.75 -5.92 22.99
N GLY A 1157 -20.67 -6.15 23.94
CA GLY A 1157 -20.72 -5.44 25.22
C GLY A 1157 -21.06 -3.95 25.13
N ASP A 1158 -20.78 -3.22 26.21
CA ASP A 1158 -21.09 -1.80 26.32
C ASP A 1158 -20.05 -0.94 25.56
N LYS A 1159 -20.52 -0.16 24.59
CA LYS A 1159 -19.66 0.51 23.60
C LYS A 1159 -20.07 1.97 23.36
N LYS A 1160 -19.12 2.89 23.56
CA LYS A 1160 -19.29 4.34 23.29
C LYS A 1160 -18.98 4.65 21.83
N LEU A 1161 -19.93 5.22 21.11
CA LEU A 1161 -19.84 5.53 19.67
C LEU A 1161 -19.36 6.97 19.40
N THR A 1162 -18.56 7.52 20.31
CA THR A 1162 -18.18 8.95 20.36
C THR A 1162 -17.01 9.33 19.44
N HIS A 1163 -16.22 8.36 18.97
CA HIS A 1163 -15.09 8.62 18.07
C HIS A 1163 -15.57 9.04 16.66
N PRO A 1164 -14.93 10.03 15.99
CA PRO A 1164 -15.32 10.49 14.65
C PRO A 1164 -15.53 9.38 13.61
N PHE A 1165 -14.79 8.27 13.70
CA PHE A 1165 -14.99 7.06 12.89
C PHE A 1165 -16.46 6.62 12.76
N PHE A 1166 -17.24 6.70 13.85
CA PHE A 1166 -18.63 6.23 13.87
C PHE A 1166 -19.62 7.25 13.32
N TRP A 1167 -19.45 8.54 13.65
CA TRP A 1167 -20.44 9.57 13.33
C TRP A 1167 -20.10 10.41 12.09
N SER A 1168 -18.82 10.73 11.85
CA SER A 1168 -18.41 11.56 10.71
C SER A 1168 -18.29 10.77 9.39
N ALA A 1169 -18.51 9.45 9.43
CA ALA A 1169 -18.42 8.57 8.26
C ALA A 1169 -19.44 8.90 7.17
N PHE A 1170 -20.63 9.35 7.55
CA PHE A 1170 -21.70 9.66 6.60
C PHE A 1170 -21.79 11.15 6.31
N THR A 1171 -21.95 11.48 5.03
CA THR A 1171 -22.11 12.85 4.53
C THR A 1171 -23.31 12.92 3.60
N MET A 1172 -23.87 14.12 3.46
CA MET A 1172 -25.01 14.39 2.58
C MET A 1172 -24.54 15.07 1.30
N ILE A 1173 -24.83 14.44 0.17
CA ILE A 1173 -24.45 14.87 -1.18
C ILE A 1173 -25.70 15.30 -1.97
N GLY A 1174 -25.59 16.40 -2.71
CA GLY A 1174 -26.67 16.98 -3.51
C GLY A 1174 -27.39 18.11 -2.79
N ASN A 1175 -28.72 18.13 -2.85
CA ASN A 1175 -29.56 19.11 -2.15
C ASN A 1175 -29.61 18.77 -0.64
N PRO A 1176 -29.20 19.68 0.27
CA PRO A 1176 -29.16 19.37 1.71
C PRO A 1176 -30.43 19.75 2.49
N TRP A 1177 -31.38 20.47 1.88
CA TRP A 1177 -32.60 20.97 2.54
C TRP A 1177 -33.80 20.03 2.40
#